data_AF-A0A9Q9DWP8-F1
#
_entry.id   AF-A0A9Q9DWP8-F1
#
_cell.length_a   1.000
_cell.length_b   1.000
_cell.length_c   1.000
_cell.angle_alpha   90.00
_cell.angle_beta   90.00
_cell.angle_gamma   90.00
#
_symmetry.space_group_name_H-M   'P 1'
#
loop_
_entity.id
_entity.type
_entity.pdbx_description
1 polymer ?
#
loop_
_entity_poly.entity_id
_entity_poly.type
_entity_poly.pdbx_seq_one_letter_code
_entity_poly.pdbx_strand_id
1 'polypeptide(L)'
;MTSSADDQSFSIPPCLCQGIDQKANAVSVPHIFGFPASRFLWFSCRAPAFEPETMLAQGQQHVAIPGADLSTRPVFSQLAIPLGPVRRFSLSSLSLPRHTSTDQMDQIPGILYADENFTTWLILGASRGIGLEFVKQLLAKNERIIATVREPWAGHASALWGQAGGDHGRCQMYTCDVLSEQSIQKFVAQLASQPNLKIDYVVLNAGVLRYPNRATELSFDEFAFHLHTNTIGPVIAAQKLLQTNIPIGTIVFMSSDSGSHGNFREMEDGFAAYAASKAALNMAARHMAAELKRKDDDTIILCMHPGEVATDMANIQLPWTVEGIISPEESVRKMIEVITTKGIQHSGTFWTYENKPMAAPPTVADPLTALPPEIVLRILDFTPVSALGSLTSASRAWHQFIDDTHQDTIYSSPLKTSQPPKKLQPPSNARNFSFVKNYTSFSKYFDNVTSWKDLCKRQTLLERNWNTPQPVTRESVLQVGNHAIWRFKVDFKRRFFISTSHAGGLYVTDMDTGSLLWRLPSVLDTADGNAVRPYAHLEYQDGTAVFDIIGDALEVWRIDEEATERGVFKRVAILEHNCQTRGFQLSYWSLVVVSVEGQGFVYDMKQDPPKLTTHLTIEQDAVGHLDQSEDLVVYSMGTRGYHVYDKKSGDCLGKLQPSHCKEKYHVHPLPPVDGPGFVEPMSGLRHGPTKRIFPPTAPRRDRLTPIQLGNGPLPNTSEDSNNPRNSDDEWGAGMLDRDSNLFVGFSRLGSIFICSDIRKALADGSDSISRHSQILQCESDGSDFDLGGWLSVKNNRIMFAIQNRILVVALDAENRLSIGEGEKASRPSYSFFSSSTPELMIPVSFMGLYDDAIMTTYATIGKLREEDAPGRIFRTKAIRVLSLAPSLDNSDSKIVDEEVDAKEAQRPQNVLQALWMMFNDDDDDDDDDDDDDDEDEDEEGEDMWDVVQGHPFEDY
;
A
#
# COMPACT_ATOMS: atom_id res chain seq x y z
N MET A 1 68.08 42.17 -30.91
CA MET A 1 68.77 42.14 -29.60
C MET A 1 68.37 40.81 -28.97
N THR A 2 69.23 39.79 -29.11
CA THR A 2 70.19 39.30 -28.09
C THR A 2 69.47 38.56 -26.94
N SER A 3 69.76 37.29 -26.62
CA SER A 3 70.99 36.50 -26.91
C SER A 3 70.75 34.98 -26.91
N SER A 4 71.40 34.28 -27.88
CA SER A 4 72.20 33.02 -27.82
C SER A 4 72.01 32.02 -26.66
N ALA A 5 72.27 30.71 -26.80
CA ALA A 5 73.06 29.90 -27.77
C ALA A 5 72.55 28.42 -27.66
N ASP A 6 73.05 27.36 -28.29
CA ASP A 6 73.66 26.98 -29.59
C ASP A 6 73.97 25.45 -29.48
N ASP A 7 74.32 24.79 -30.59
CA ASP A 7 74.73 23.37 -30.79
C ASP A 7 73.63 22.33 -31.12
N GLN A 8 73.61 21.64 -32.27
CA GLN A 8 74.62 20.81 -33.01
C GLN A 8 74.77 19.38 -32.42
N SER A 9 74.87 18.28 -33.18
CA SER A 9 75.09 18.05 -34.64
C SER A 9 74.66 16.64 -35.11
N PHE A 10 74.41 16.46 -36.43
CA PHE A 10 74.57 15.26 -37.32
C PHE A 10 74.30 13.81 -36.79
N SER A 11 73.71 12.88 -37.56
CA SER A 11 74.33 12.26 -38.75
C SER A 11 73.41 11.32 -39.59
N ILE A 12 73.85 11.01 -40.82
CA ILE A 12 73.24 10.22 -41.93
C ILE A 12 74.44 9.65 -42.78
N PRO A 13 74.43 8.58 -43.63
CA PRO A 13 73.54 7.41 -43.94
C PRO A 13 74.37 6.06 -43.76
N PRO A 14 74.43 4.99 -44.61
CA PRO A 14 73.60 4.48 -45.73
C PRO A 14 73.41 2.91 -45.88
N CYS A 15 72.77 2.50 -47.00
CA CYS A 15 72.98 1.23 -47.77
C CYS A 15 72.32 -0.09 -47.24
N LEU A 16 71.93 -1.09 -48.07
CA LEU A 16 71.94 -1.25 -49.55
C LEU A 16 71.02 -2.42 -50.03
N CYS A 17 70.29 -2.23 -51.15
CA CYS A 17 69.75 -3.27 -52.08
C CYS A 17 68.82 -4.39 -51.54
N GLN A 18 68.05 -5.14 -52.35
CA GLN A 18 68.00 -5.36 -53.82
C GLN A 18 66.58 -5.11 -54.42
N GLY A 19 66.44 -5.16 -55.75
CA GLY A 19 65.15 -5.02 -56.48
C GLY A 19 65.15 -5.81 -57.81
N ILE A 20 64.36 -5.37 -58.81
CA ILE A 20 64.19 -5.92 -60.19
C ILE A 20 63.27 -7.17 -60.23
N ASP A 21 62.20 -7.30 -61.05
CA ASP A 21 61.41 -6.41 -61.96
C ASP A 21 60.14 -7.22 -62.46
N GLN A 22 59.20 -6.89 -63.37
CA GLN A 22 58.91 -5.77 -64.30
C GLN A 22 57.43 -5.82 -64.81
N LYS A 23 56.91 -4.71 -65.40
CA LYS A 23 55.87 -4.62 -66.47
C LYS A 23 54.37 -4.96 -66.23
N ALA A 24 53.54 -3.89 -66.31
CA ALA A 24 52.56 -3.62 -67.41
C ALA A 24 51.05 -3.44 -67.09
N ASN A 25 50.48 -2.37 -67.65
CA ASN A 25 49.09 -2.12 -68.12
C ASN A 25 47.86 -2.39 -67.21
N ALA A 26 47.48 -1.36 -66.46
CA ALA A 26 46.26 -0.54 -66.66
C ALA A 26 44.86 -1.19 -66.99
N VAL A 27 43.84 -0.60 -66.32
CA VAL A 27 42.39 -0.58 -66.63
C VAL A 27 41.49 -1.73 -66.10
N SER A 28 40.28 -1.30 -65.70
CA SER A 28 39.02 -2.03 -65.43
C SER A 28 38.73 -2.52 -64.00
N VAL A 29 37.50 -2.19 -63.58
CA VAL A 29 36.79 -2.68 -62.37
C VAL A 29 36.14 -4.03 -62.71
N PRO A 30 36.06 -4.96 -61.75
CA PRO A 30 34.96 -5.92 -61.74
C PRO A 30 34.20 -6.00 -60.40
N HIS A 31 32.92 -6.33 -60.53
CA HIS A 31 32.00 -6.74 -59.46
C HIS A 31 32.21 -8.22 -59.04
N ILE A 32 31.39 -8.66 -58.06
CA ILE A 32 30.84 -10.03 -57.87
C ILE A 32 31.61 -11.05 -56.98
N PHE A 33 30.86 -11.52 -55.97
CA PHE A 33 30.84 -12.79 -55.22
C PHE A 33 32.01 -13.81 -55.31
N GLY A 34 32.32 -14.43 -54.16
CA GLY A 34 32.97 -15.74 -54.09
C GLY A 34 32.96 -16.36 -52.68
N PHE A 35 32.39 -17.57 -52.54
CA PHE A 35 32.60 -18.45 -51.37
C PHE A 35 34.05 -18.99 -51.37
N PRO A 36 34.50 -19.60 -50.25
CA PRO A 36 34.61 -21.07 -50.35
C PRO A 36 34.03 -21.82 -49.13
N ALA A 37 33.55 -23.04 -49.39
CA ALA A 37 33.31 -24.06 -48.38
C ALA A 37 34.35 -25.17 -48.54
N SER A 38 34.78 -25.79 -47.44
CA SER A 38 35.66 -26.96 -47.46
C SER A 38 35.20 -28.01 -46.44
N ARG A 39 35.01 -29.24 -46.91
CA ARG A 39 34.66 -30.41 -46.08
C ARG A 39 35.89 -30.97 -45.39
N PHE A 40 35.70 -31.59 -44.23
CA PHE A 40 36.34 -32.88 -43.95
C PHE A 40 35.34 -33.89 -43.38
N LEU A 41 35.64 -35.16 -43.61
CA LEU A 41 34.90 -36.36 -43.17
C LEU A 41 35.96 -37.35 -42.66
N TRP A 42 35.63 -38.21 -41.69
CA TRP A 42 36.00 -39.64 -41.68
C TRP A 42 35.42 -40.42 -40.46
N PHE A 43 34.33 -41.15 -40.71
CA PHE A 43 34.08 -42.54 -40.31
C PHE A 43 34.60 -43.16 -38.97
N SER A 44 33.63 -43.62 -38.15
CA SER A 44 33.34 -45.06 -37.86
C SER A 44 33.55 -45.63 -36.44
N CYS A 45 32.45 -46.23 -35.91
CA CYS A 45 32.40 -47.34 -34.92
C CYS A 45 32.93 -47.07 -33.48
N ARG A 46 32.47 -47.74 -32.41
CA ARG A 46 31.66 -48.98 -32.27
C ARG A 46 30.95 -49.03 -30.90
N ALA A 47 29.86 -49.79 -30.78
CA ALA A 47 29.36 -50.35 -29.50
C ALA A 47 29.90 -51.81 -29.34
N PRO A 48 29.78 -52.55 -28.21
CA PRO A 48 28.57 -52.73 -27.37
C PRO A 48 28.79 -52.74 -25.82
N ALA A 49 27.74 -53.11 -25.07
CA ALA A 49 27.64 -53.10 -23.60
C ALA A 49 28.21 -54.35 -22.88
N PHE A 50 28.29 -54.29 -21.54
CA PHE A 50 27.98 -55.39 -20.58
C PHE A 50 27.81 -54.87 -19.13
N GLU A 51 27.02 -55.58 -18.31
CA GLU A 51 26.86 -55.43 -16.83
C GLU A 51 27.64 -56.57 -16.10
N PRO A 52 27.53 -56.84 -14.76
CA PRO A 52 27.14 -56.04 -13.57
C PRO A 52 28.21 -56.18 -12.41
N GLU A 53 27.78 -56.04 -11.14
CA GLU A 53 28.38 -56.61 -9.89
C GLU A 53 29.63 -55.96 -9.23
N THR A 54 29.93 -56.09 -7.91
CA THR A 54 29.14 -56.02 -6.63
C THR A 54 30.13 -55.76 -5.44
N MET A 55 29.64 -55.34 -4.24
CA MET A 55 30.29 -55.44 -2.90
C MET A 55 31.51 -54.50 -2.63
N LEU A 56 31.92 -54.12 -1.39
CA LEU A 56 31.52 -54.30 0.04
C LEU A 56 32.16 -53.08 0.83
N ALA A 57 32.11 -52.76 2.15
CA ALA A 57 31.65 -53.26 3.47
C ALA A 57 31.61 -52.03 4.45
N GLN A 58 31.21 -52.00 5.74
CA GLN A 58 30.32 -52.74 6.67
C GLN A 58 30.18 -51.90 7.98
N GLY A 59 29.29 -52.28 8.93
CA GLY A 59 29.15 -51.68 10.28
C GLY A 59 28.02 -50.64 10.39
N GLN A 60 26.80 -50.88 10.92
CA GLN A 60 26.27 -51.71 12.05
C GLN A 60 26.62 -51.18 13.46
N GLN A 61 25.75 -51.18 14.50
CA GLN A 61 24.30 -51.50 14.73
C GLN A 61 23.93 -50.97 16.18
N HIS A 62 22.73 -50.93 16.78
CA HIS A 62 21.30 -51.31 16.63
C HIS A 62 20.48 -50.26 17.49
N VAL A 63 19.14 -50.04 17.54
CA VAL A 63 17.86 -50.81 17.42
C VAL A 63 17.53 -51.66 18.69
N ALA A 64 16.33 -51.74 19.28
CA ALA A 64 14.94 -51.30 18.98
C ALA A 64 14.24 -50.65 20.21
N ILE A 65 13.08 -49.94 20.21
CA ILE A 65 11.69 -50.09 19.67
C ILE A 65 10.77 -51.15 20.41
N PRO A 66 9.40 -51.19 20.31
CA PRO A 66 8.49 -50.86 21.43
C PRO A 66 7.31 -51.87 21.73
N GLY A 67 6.34 -51.52 22.60
CA GLY A 67 4.90 -51.86 22.36
C GLY A 67 3.97 -52.35 23.52
N ALA A 68 2.92 -51.56 23.79
CA ALA A 68 1.51 -51.90 24.17
C ALA A 68 1.09 -53.01 25.20
N ASP A 69 0.54 -52.52 26.33
CA ASP A 69 -0.85 -52.72 26.84
C ASP A 69 -1.38 -54.04 27.53
N LEU A 70 -2.47 -53.85 28.31
CA LEU A 70 -3.51 -54.76 28.86
C LEU A 70 -3.27 -55.67 30.11
N SER A 71 -3.62 -55.08 31.27
CA SER A 71 -4.67 -55.56 32.20
C SER A 71 -4.40 -56.52 33.40
N THR A 72 -5.30 -56.39 34.40
CA THR A 72 -5.61 -57.27 35.57
C THR A 72 -4.82 -57.13 36.91
N ARG A 73 -5.55 -57.43 38.00
CA ARG A 73 -5.21 -57.42 39.46
C ARG A 73 -4.66 -58.81 39.88
N PRO A 74 -3.94 -59.05 41.02
CA PRO A 74 -4.46 -58.74 42.38
C PRO A 74 -3.52 -58.68 43.66
N VAL A 75 -4.08 -58.12 44.76
CA VAL A 75 -4.11 -58.65 46.17
C VAL A 75 -2.89 -58.61 47.16
N PHE A 76 -3.12 -57.87 48.27
CA PHE A 76 -2.75 -58.06 49.71
C PHE A 76 -1.30 -58.05 50.27
N SER A 77 -1.05 -57.14 51.22
CA SER A 77 -0.78 -57.43 52.67
C SER A 77 -0.83 -56.09 53.47
N GLN A 78 -1.66 -55.90 54.50
CA GLN A 78 -1.67 -56.41 55.89
C GLN A 78 -0.64 -55.77 56.87
N LEU A 79 -1.13 -54.87 57.75
CA LEU A 79 -0.70 -54.67 59.14
C LEU A 79 -1.78 -53.90 59.93
N ALA A 80 -1.69 -53.83 61.27
CA ALA A 80 -2.89 -53.86 62.13
C ALA A 80 -3.06 -52.74 63.20
N ILE A 81 -4.32 -52.67 63.65
CA ILE A 81 -4.98 -51.87 64.71
C ILE A 81 -4.21 -51.71 66.05
N PRO A 82 -4.54 -50.68 66.86
CA PRO A 82 -5.55 -50.88 67.91
C PRO A 82 -6.61 -49.75 68.06
N LEU A 83 -7.75 -50.08 68.68
CA LEU A 83 -8.88 -49.18 68.96
C LEU A 83 -9.01 -48.84 70.46
N GLY A 84 -9.56 -47.65 70.77
CA GLY A 84 -10.02 -47.23 72.09
C GLY A 84 -11.56 -47.13 72.17
N PRO A 85 -12.19 -47.24 73.36
CA PRO A 85 -13.59 -47.66 73.46
C PRO A 85 -14.65 -46.55 73.50
N VAL A 86 -15.83 -46.87 72.97
CA VAL A 86 -17.09 -46.11 73.09
C VAL A 86 -17.81 -46.44 74.41
N ARG A 87 -18.48 -45.46 75.02
CA ARG A 87 -19.55 -45.69 76.02
C ARG A 87 -20.83 -44.93 75.67
N ARG A 88 -21.98 -45.59 75.81
CA ARG A 88 -23.33 -45.00 75.74
C ARG A 88 -23.82 -44.60 77.13
N PHE A 89 -24.54 -43.48 77.24
CA PHE A 89 -25.75 -43.27 78.05
C PHE A 89 -26.45 -42.03 77.43
N SER A 90 -27.68 -42.07 76.92
CA SER A 90 -29.00 -42.32 77.55
C SER A 90 -29.72 -41.01 77.88
N LEU A 91 -30.89 -40.82 77.29
CA LEU A 91 -31.80 -39.71 77.61
C LEU A 91 -32.54 -39.97 78.92
N SER A 92 -32.72 -38.91 79.73
CA SER A 92 -33.99 -38.45 80.32
C SER A 92 -33.84 -37.81 81.71
N SER A 93 -34.47 -36.65 81.90
CA SER A 93 -35.59 -36.45 82.85
C SER A 93 -35.64 -35.01 83.41
N LEU A 94 -36.86 -34.49 83.58
CA LEU A 94 -37.26 -33.34 84.42
C LEU A 94 -36.70 -31.95 84.01
N SER A 95 -37.45 -30.83 84.11
CA SER A 95 -38.89 -30.65 84.41
C SER A 95 -39.40 -29.30 83.87
N LEU A 96 -40.72 -29.13 83.72
CA LEU A 96 -41.39 -27.89 83.31
C LEU A 96 -42.09 -27.21 84.50
N PRO A 97 -41.91 -25.90 84.70
CA PRO A 97 -42.89 -25.05 85.37
C PRO A 97 -44.03 -24.63 84.41
N ARG A 98 -45.17 -24.20 84.95
CA ARG A 98 -46.30 -23.60 84.22
C ARG A 98 -46.67 -22.24 84.80
N HIS A 99 -47.42 -21.45 84.01
CA HIS A 99 -48.05 -20.16 84.36
C HIS A 99 -47.05 -18.99 84.50
N THR A 100 -47.42 -17.73 84.25
CA THR A 100 -48.76 -17.12 84.01
C THR A 100 -48.87 -16.44 82.63
N SER A 101 -50.03 -15.84 82.35
CA SER A 101 -50.38 -15.13 81.11
C SER A 101 -50.06 -13.64 81.17
N THR A 102 -49.85 -13.03 79.99
CA THR A 102 -50.16 -11.62 79.65
C THR A 102 -49.80 -10.54 80.68
N ASP A 103 -48.63 -9.93 80.50
CA ASP A 103 -48.50 -8.49 80.20
C ASP A 103 -47.06 -8.19 79.74
N GLN A 104 -46.76 -6.95 79.33
CA GLN A 104 -45.47 -6.50 78.78
C GLN A 104 -45.13 -6.99 77.35
N MET A 105 -46.06 -6.77 76.41
CA MET A 105 -45.68 -5.95 75.24
C MET A 105 -45.64 -4.47 75.67
N ASP A 106 -45.03 -3.61 74.85
CA ASP A 106 -44.59 -2.24 75.17
C ASP A 106 -43.33 -2.21 76.08
N GLN A 107 -42.25 -1.49 75.75
CA GLN A 107 -42.00 -0.56 74.64
C GLN A 107 -40.66 -0.87 73.96
N ILE A 108 -40.65 -0.91 72.62
CA ILE A 108 -39.45 -0.64 71.83
C ILE A 108 -39.41 0.89 71.62
N PRO A 109 -38.30 1.58 71.93
CA PRO A 109 -38.24 3.04 71.78
C PRO A 109 -38.47 3.46 70.32
N GLY A 110 -39.21 4.55 70.10
CA GLY A 110 -39.68 5.03 68.80
C GLY A 110 -38.60 5.57 67.84
N ILE A 111 -37.34 5.17 68.01
CA ILE A 111 -36.17 5.62 67.23
C ILE A 111 -35.97 4.83 65.92
N LEU A 112 -36.95 3.98 65.55
CA LEU A 112 -36.84 3.00 64.46
C LEU A 112 -37.75 3.28 63.25
N TYR A 113 -38.53 4.37 63.28
CA TYR A 113 -39.45 4.75 62.21
C TYR A 113 -39.22 6.21 61.80
N ALA A 114 -38.74 6.41 60.57
CA ALA A 114 -38.62 7.70 59.89
C ALA A 114 -37.87 8.81 60.67
N ASP A 115 -36.63 8.54 61.07
CA ASP A 115 -35.63 9.60 61.30
C ASP A 115 -34.80 9.74 60.02
N GLU A 116 -34.86 10.90 59.36
CA GLU A 116 -34.22 11.17 58.06
C GLU A 116 -32.68 11.25 58.15
N ASN A 117 -32.11 11.21 59.36
CA ASN A 117 -30.68 11.41 59.62
C ASN A 117 -29.80 10.15 59.48
N PHE A 118 -30.34 9.00 59.05
CA PHE A 118 -29.60 7.72 58.98
C PHE A 118 -29.64 7.04 57.61
N THR A 119 -28.47 6.60 57.12
CA THR A 119 -28.39 5.81 55.89
C THR A 119 -28.92 4.39 56.16
N THR A 120 -29.80 3.90 55.28
CA THR A 120 -30.36 2.54 55.39
C THR A 120 -29.72 1.60 54.38
N TRP A 121 -29.04 0.56 54.88
CA TRP A 121 -28.35 -0.45 54.09
C TRP A 121 -29.05 -1.81 54.16
N LEU A 122 -29.42 -2.37 53.01
CA LEU A 122 -29.90 -3.76 52.88
C LEU A 122 -28.76 -4.69 52.45
N ILE A 123 -28.32 -5.58 53.33
CA ILE A 123 -27.29 -6.58 53.02
C ILE A 123 -27.94 -7.97 52.84
N LEU A 124 -28.04 -8.43 51.59
CA LEU A 124 -28.63 -9.73 51.26
C LEU A 124 -27.56 -10.83 51.30
N GLY A 125 -27.65 -11.73 52.28
CA GLY A 125 -26.65 -12.78 52.53
C GLY A 125 -25.58 -12.33 53.53
N ALA A 126 -26.02 -11.85 54.70
CA ALA A 126 -25.21 -11.23 55.75
C ALA A 126 -24.67 -12.20 56.83
N SER A 127 -24.85 -13.51 56.68
CA SER A 127 -24.59 -14.48 57.75
C SER A 127 -23.11 -14.80 58.01
N ARG A 128 -22.21 -14.52 57.06
CA ARG A 128 -20.75 -14.74 57.16
C ARG A 128 -19.96 -13.97 56.09
N GLY A 129 -18.64 -13.94 56.21
CA GLY A 129 -17.72 -13.35 55.22
C GLY A 129 -18.01 -11.87 54.95
N ILE A 130 -17.87 -11.46 53.68
CA ILE A 130 -18.08 -10.07 53.21
C ILE A 130 -19.40 -9.48 53.74
N GLY A 131 -20.53 -10.20 53.63
CA GLY A 131 -21.83 -9.72 54.08
C GLY A 131 -21.94 -9.51 55.59
N LEU A 132 -21.30 -10.36 56.41
CA LEU A 132 -21.21 -10.15 57.86
C LEU A 132 -20.34 -8.93 58.20
N GLU A 133 -19.29 -8.71 57.42
CA GLU A 133 -18.35 -7.61 57.63
C GLU A 133 -18.96 -6.25 57.25
N PHE A 134 -19.79 -6.19 56.19
CA PHE A 134 -20.66 -5.03 55.93
C PHE A 134 -21.51 -4.68 57.16
N VAL A 135 -22.17 -5.66 57.79
CA VAL A 135 -23.02 -5.41 58.97
C VAL A 135 -22.20 -4.81 60.12
N LYS A 136 -21.05 -5.39 60.47
CA LYS A 136 -20.17 -4.86 61.55
C LYS A 136 -19.76 -3.41 61.29
N GLN A 137 -19.24 -3.10 60.09
CA GLN A 137 -18.69 -1.78 59.80
C GLN A 137 -19.78 -0.70 59.71
N LEU A 138 -20.95 -1.04 59.18
CA LEU A 138 -22.09 -0.13 59.11
C LEU A 138 -22.71 0.12 60.50
N LEU A 139 -22.75 -0.89 61.39
CA LEU A 139 -23.17 -0.70 62.78
C LEU A 139 -22.24 0.27 63.52
N ALA A 140 -20.93 0.13 63.31
CA ALA A 140 -19.89 0.99 63.87
C ALA A 140 -19.89 2.42 63.28
N LYS A 141 -20.35 2.59 62.03
CA LYS A 141 -20.67 3.90 61.42
C LYS A 141 -21.99 4.51 61.89
N ASN A 142 -22.70 3.84 62.81
CA ASN A 142 -24.00 4.24 63.39
C ASN A 142 -25.20 4.18 62.41
N GLU A 143 -25.08 3.46 61.29
CA GLU A 143 -26.09 3.35 60.24
C GLU A 143 -27.29 2.44 60.63
N ARG A 144 -28.36 2.47 59.83
CA ARG A 144 -29.47 1.51 59.89
C ARG A 144 -29.23 0.35 58.93
N ILE A 145 -29.52 -0.88 59.35
CA ILE A 145 -29.24 -2.10 58.58
C ILE A 145 -30.44 -3.02 58.51
N ILE A 146 -30.68 -3.57 57.33
CA ILE A 146 -31.58 -4.69 57.07
C ILE A 146 -30.70 -5.85 56.61
N ALA A 147 -30.61 -6.93 57.38
CA ALA A 147 -29.64 -8.00 57.15
C ALA A 147 -30.35 -9.33 56.92
N THR A 148 -30.13 -9.97 55.75
CA THR A 148 -30.79 -11.24 55.43
C THR A 148 -29.92 -12.47 55.64
N VAL A 149 -30.53 -13.54 56.14
CA VAL A 149 -29.90 -14.83 56.43
C VAL A 149 -30.78 -15.99 55.96
N ARG A 150 -30.23 -17.21 55.95
CA ARG A 150 -30.99 -18.45 55.72
C ARG A 150 -31.10 -19.22 57.02
N GLU A 151 -32.25 -19.83 57.30
CA GLU A 151 -32.36 -20.75 58.43
C GLU A 151 -31.46 -21.99 58.23
N PRO A 152 -30.86 -22.57 59.29
CA PRO A 152 -30.96 -22.20 60.70
C PRO A 152 -29.90 -21.17 61.17
N TRP A 153 -29.25 -20.43 60.26
CA TRP A 153 -28.10 -19.57 60.58
C TRP A 153 -28.46 -18.27 61.32
N ALA A 154 -29.75 -17.96 61.50
CA ALA A 154 -30.21 -16.78 62.24
C ALA A 154 -29.64 -16.70 63.67
N GLY A 155 -29.59 -17.82 64.38
CA GLY A 155 -29.02 -17.87 65.73
C GLY A 155 -27.50 -17.63 65.78
N HIS A 156 -26.77 -17.98 64.72
CA HIS A 156 -25.33 -17.73 64.63
C HIS A 156 -25.03 -16.28 64.24
N ALA A 157 -25.76 -15.74 63.25
CA ALA A 157 -25.63 -14.36 62.80
C ALA A 157 -26.00 -13.36 63.92
N SER A 158 -27.12 -13.57 64.61
CA SER A 158 -27.55 -12.73 65.74
C SER A 158 -26.51 -12.70 66.87
N ALA A 159 -25.89 -13.85 67.20
CA ALA A 159 -24.84 -13.91 68.22
C ALA A 159 -23.55 -13.16 67.82
N LEU A 160 -23.22 -13.10 66.52
CA LEU A 160 -22.07 -12.36 66.00
C LEU A 160 -22.35 -10.85 65.88
N TRP A 161 -23.58 -10.46 65.50
CA TRP A 161 -23.96 -9.05 65.45
C TRP A 161 -24.10 -8.43 66.85
N GLY A 162 -24.62 -9.17 67.83
CA GLY A 162 -24.69 -8.73 69.23
C GLY A 162 -23.32 -8.50 69.89
N GLN A 163 -22.22 -8.96 69.29
CA GLN A 163 -20.84 -8.66 69.72
C GLN A 163 -20.24 -7.42 69.05
N ALA A 164 -20.87 -6.88 68.00
CA ALA A 164 -20.34 -5.74 67.21
C ALA A 164 -20.58 -4.36 67.85
N GLY A 165 -21.30 -4.30 68.98
CA GLY A 165 -21.75 -3.09 69.65
C GLY A 165 -23.19 -3.24 70.13
N GLY A 166 -23.59 -2.52 71.18
CA GLY A 166 -24.92 -2.64 71.76
C GLY A 166 -26.01 -2.29 70.75
N ASP A 167 -26.79 -3.28 70.33
CA ASP A 167 -27.83 -3.07 69.31
C ASP A 167 -29.04 -2.36 69.91
N HIS A 168 -29.20 -1.08 69.54
CA HIS A 168 -30.36 -0.26 69.88
C HIS A 168 -31.58 -0.54 68.97
N GLY A 169 -31.62 -1.69 68.29
CA GLY A 169 -32.62 -2.08 67.29
C GLY A 169 -32.26 -1.64 65.86
N ARG A 170 -31.01 -1.23 65.61
CA ARG A 170 -30.55 -0.69 64.32
C ARG A 170 -30.26 -1.77 63.29
N CYS A 171 -30.10 -3.04 63.69
CA CYS A 171 -30.05 -4.18 62.78
C CYS A 171 -31.38 -4.94 62.75
N GLN A 172 -32.06 -4.96 61.61
CA GLN A 172 -33.30 -5.71 61.39
C GLN A 172 -33.00 -7.01 60.63
N MET A 173 -33.12 -8.15 61.32
CA MET A 173 -32.85 -9.48 60.73
C MET A 173 -34.06 -10.00 59.95
N TYR A 174 -33.81 -10.50 58.73
CA TYR A 174 -34.81 -11.14 57.88
C TYR A 174 -34.34 -12.48 57.33
N THR A 175 -35.29 -13.35 56.97
CA THR A 175 -35.00 -14.64 56.33
C THR A 175 -35.22 -14.56 54.82
N CYS A 176 -34.17 -14.85 54.04
CA CYS A 176 -34.22 -14.86 52.58
C CYS A 176 -33.25 -15.90 52.01
N ASP A 177 -33.77 -16.94 51.34
CA ASP A 177 -32.97 -17.82 50.49
C ASP A 177 -33.13 -17.42 49.02
N VAL A 178 -32.02 -17.04 48.38
CA VAL A 178 -31.99 -16.64 46.97
C VAL A 178 -32.30 -17.78 46.00
N LEU A 179 -32.25 -19.03 46.47
CA LEU A 179 -32.66 -20.21 45.71
C LEU A 179 -34.18 -20.45 45.71
N SER A 180 -34.96 -19.66 46.45
CA SER A 180 -36.41 -19.80 46.53
C SER A 180 -37.10 -18.47 46.22
N GLU A 181 -37.72 -18.37 45.04
CA GLU A 181 -38.47 -17.16 44.66
C GLU A 181 -39.55 -16.84 45.71
N GLN A 182 -40.23 -17.85 46.27
CA GLN A 182 -41.22 -17.63 47.32
C GLN A 182 -40.59 -17.07 48.61
N SER A 183 -39.33 -17.37 48.92
CA SER A 183 -38.62 -16.73 50.03
C SER A 183 -38.31 -15.26 49.73
N ILE A 184 -37.87 -14.95 48.49
CA ILE A 184 -37.61 -13.58 48.05
C ILE A 184 -38.92 -12.76 48.07
N GLN A 185 -40.01 -13.29 47.52
CA GLN A 185 -41.35 -12.67 47.53
C GLN A 185 -41.82 -12.36 48.96
N LYS A 186 -41.70 -13.32 49.90
CA LYS A 186 -42.08 -13.13 51.31
C LYS A 186 -41.24 -12.04 51.98
N PHE A 187 -39.93 -12.05 51.76
CA PHE A 187 -39.01 -11.06 52.31
C PHE A 187 -39.31 -9.64 51.78
N VAL A 188 -39.45 -9.48 50.46
CA VAL A 188 -39.76 -8.18 49.84
C VAL A 188 -41.14 -7.67 50.28
N ALA A 189 -42.15 -8.54 50.40
CA ALA A 189 -43.46 -8.16 50.92
C ALA A 189 -43.41 -7.71 52.40
N GLN A 190 -42.53 -8.30 53.22
CA GLN A 190 -42.31 -7.83 54.59
C GLN A 190 -41.65 -6.43 54.62
N LEU A 191 -40.69 -6.15 53.73
CA LEU A 191 -40.12 -4.80 53.61
C LEU A 191 -41.16 -3.77 53.14
N ALA A 192 -41.92 -4.10 52.10
CA ALA A 192 -42.98 -3.23 51.56
C ALA A 192 -44.12 -2.97 52.56
N SER A 193 -44.22 -3.75 53.64
CA SER A 193 -45.16 -3.51 54.74
C SER A 193 -44.66 -2.53 55.81
N GLN A 194 -43.38 -2.11 55.78
CA GLN A 194 -42.88 -1.07 56.67
C GLN A 194 -43.30 0.32 56.16
N PRO A 195 -44.00 1.16 56.96
CA PRO A 195 -44.33 2.51 56.56
C PRO A 195 -43.07 3.38 56.47
N ASN A 196 -43.02 4.24 55.45
CA ASN A 196 -41.96 5.23 55.22
C ASN A 196 -40.54 4.63 55.15
N LEU A 197 -40.41 3.39 54.65
CA LEU A 197 -39.10 2.78 54.41
C LEU A 197 -38.46 3.33 53.13
N LYS A 198 -37.22 3.81 53.26
CA LYS A 198 -36.26 4.13 52.19
C LYS A 198 -35.05 3.20 52.34
N ILE A 199 -34.38 2.83 51.26
CA ILE A 199 -33.13 2.05 51.30
C ILE A 199 -32.09 2.73 50.40
N ASP A 200 -31.13 3.43 51.00
CA ASP A 200 -30.09 4.16 50.24
C ASP A 200 -29.17 3.20 49.48
N TYR A 201 -28.84 2.04 50.08
CA TYR A 201 -27.92 1.06 49.48
C TYR A 201 -28.40 -0.38 49.68
N VAL A 202 -28.47 -1.14 48.59
CA VAL A 202 -28.76 -2.59 48.57
C VAL A 202 -27.49 -3.32 48.13
N VAL A 203 -26.94 -4.21 48.96
CA VAL A 203 -25.78 -5.05 48.62
C VAL A 203 -26.22 -6.51 48.50
N LEU A 204 -26.20 -7.01 47.26
CA LEU A 204 -26.60 -8.37 46.91
C LEU A 204 -25.35 -9.26 46.97
N ASN A 205 -25.01 -9.68 48.19
CA ASN A 205 -23.79 -10.44 48.53
C ASN A 205 -23.94 -11.97 48.41
N ALA A 206 -25.17 -12.49 48.38
CA ALA A 206 -25.42 -13.92 48.26
C ALA A 206 -24.74 -14.54 47.02
N GLY A 207 -23.97 -15.60 47.24
CA GLY A 207 -23.22 -16.29 46.19
C GLY A 207 -22.53 -17.56 46.69
N VAL A 208 -21.95 -18.30 45.75
CA VAL A 208 -21.23 -19.56 45.98
C VAL A 208 -20.17 -19.81 44.90
N LEU A 209 -19.09 -20.44 45.33
CA LEU A 209 -18.09 -21.11 44.50
C LEU A 209 -17.99 -22.56 45.01
N ARG A 210 -18.21 -23.54 44.14
CA ARG A 210 -17.79 -24.93 44.35
C ARG A 210 -16.62 -25.19 43.41
N TYR A 211 -15.51 -25.71 43.92
CA TYR A 211 -14.29 -25.92 43.14
C TYR A 211 -13.89 -27.41 43.19
N PRO A 212 -13.39 -27.99 42.08
CA PRO A 212 -13.25 -27.41 40.75
C PRO A 212 -14.53 -27.53 39.91
N ASN A 213 -14.84 -26.52 39.09
CA ASN A 213 -16.02 -26.47 38.20
C ASN A 213 -15.64 -26.30 36.71
N ARG A 214 -14.65 -27.08 36.25
CA ARG A 214 -14.07 -27.04 34.89
C ARG A 214 -15.08 -27.20 33.77
N ALA A 215 -14.99 -26.39 32.72
CA ALA A 215 -15.84 -26.49 31.53
C ALA A 215 -15.86 -27.87 30.86
N THR A 216 -14.77 -28.64 30.98
CA THR A 216 -14.59 -29.99 30.42
C THR A 216 -15.15 -31.12 31.29
N GLU A 217 -15.50 -30.85 32.56
CA GLU A 217 -15.90 -31.87 33.55
C GLU A 217 -17.25 -31.53 34.24
N LEU A 218 -17.86 -30.38 33.90
CA LEU A 218 -18.98 -29.78 34.61
C LEU A 218 -20.29 -30.56 34.46
N SER A 219 -21.00 -30.78 35.58
CA SER A 219 -22.35 -31.34 35.58
C SER A 219 -23.43 -30.25 35.39
N PHE A 220 -24.57 -30.63 34.81
CA PHE A 220 -25.73 -29.72 34.66
C PHE A 220 -26.15 -29.12 36.01
N ASP A 221 -26.30 -29.96 37.04
CA ASP A 221 -26.73 -29.54 38.37
C ASP A 221 -25.75 -28.54 39.00
N GLU A 222 -24.44 -28.69 38.77
CA GLU A 222 -23.44 -27.76 39.28
C GLU A 222 -23.42 -26.43 38.52
N PHE A 223 -23.58 -26.46 37.20
CA PHE A 223 -23.67 -25.22 36.42
C PHE A 223 -24.94 -24.44 36.77
N ALA A 224 -26.08 -25.14 36.81
CA ALA A 224 -27.36 -24.59 37.24
C ALA A 224 -27.28 -24.06 38.67
N PHE A 225 -26.64 -24.76 39.61
CA PHE A 225 -26.51 -24.28 41.00
C PHE A 225 -25.69 -22.99 41.11
N HIS A 226 -24.60 -22.84 40.34
CA HIS A 226 -23.87 -21.57 40.27
C HIS A 226 -24.74 -20.45 39.68
N LEU A 227 -25.40 -20.68 38.54
CA LEU A 227 -26.29 -19.68 37.91
C LEU A 227 -27.49 -19.30 38.80
N HIS A 228 -28.14 -20.26 39.46
CA HIS A 228 -29.25 -19.99 40.38
C HIS A 228 -28.79 -19.16 41.59
N THR A 229 -27.65 -19.49 42.20
CA THR A 229 -27.17 -18.79 43.41
C THR A 229 -26.56 -17.43 43.10
N ASN A 230 -25.75 -17.32 42.03
CA ASN A 230 -24.93 -16.14 41.74
C ASN A 230 -25.60 -15.16 40.77
N THR A 231 -26.53 -15.62 39.94
CA THR A 231 -27.13 -14.82 38.86
C THR A 231 -28.63 -14.62 39.11
N ILE A 232 -29.41 -15.71 39.05
CA ILE A 232 -30.87 -15.64 39.00
C ILE A 232 -31.43 -15.12 40.32
N GLY A 233 -31.03 -15.70 41.46
CA GLY A 233 -31.48 -15.28 42.78
C GLY A 233 -31.25 -13.79 43.08
N PRO A 234 -30.02 -13.26 42.91
CA PRO A 234 -29.73 -11.83 43.05
C PRO A 234 -30.53 -10.94 42.09
N VAL A 235 -30.62 -11.29 40.79
CA VAL A 235 -31.37 -10.49 39.80
C VAL A 235 -32.86 -10.44 40.11
N ILE A 236 -33.46 -11.57 40.51
CA ILE A 236 -34.87 -11.64 40.92
C ILE A 236 -35.11 -10.90 42.24
N ALA A 237 -34.14 -10.88 43.17
CA ALA A 237 -34.22 -10.06 44.38
C ALA A 237 -34.23 -8.55 44.05
N ALA A 238 -33.31 -8.09 43.19
CA ALA A 238 -33.31 -6.71 42.70
C ALA A 238 -34.60 -6.35 41.97
N GLN A 239 -35.04 -7.18 41.03
CA GLN A 239 -36.28 -7.02 40.27
C GLN A 239 -37.49 -6.82 41.20
N LYS A 240 -37.63 -7.65 42.24
CA LYS A 240 -38.78 -7.55 43.15
C LYS A 240 -38.70 -6.35 44.09
N LEU A 241 -37.50 -5.93 44.51
CA LEU A 241 -37.32 -4.67 45.26
C LEU A 241 -37.74 -3.45 44.41
N LEU A 242 -37.31 -3.40 43.14
CA LEU A 242 -37.69 -2.40 42.14
C LEU A 242 -39.18 -2.45 41.72
N GLN A 243 -39.93 -3.45 42.18
CA GLN A 243 -41.40 -3.56 42.00
C GLN A 243 -42.18 -3.09 43.23
N THR A 244 -41.50 -2.50 44.23
CA THR A 244 -42.14 -1.91 45.42
C THR A 244 -42.10 -0.38 45.37
N ASN A 245 -42.93 0.27 46.17
CA ASN A 245 -42.91 1.73 46.34
C ASN A 245 -41.82 2.19 47.35
N ILE A 246 -40.80 1.36 47.63
CA ILE A 246 -39.65 1.72 48.48
C ILE A 246 -38.67 2.50 47.61
N PRO A 247 -38.32 3.77 47.93
CA PRO A 247 -37.28 4.48 47.19
C PRO A 247 -35.91 3.85 47.46
N ILE A 248 -35.19 3.49 46.39
CA ILE A 248 -33.87 2.85 46.45
C ILE A 248 -32.82 3.77 45.84
N GLY A 249 -31.70 4.00 46.53
CA GLY A 249 -30.61 4.81 46.01
C GLY A 249 -29.72 4.02 45.03
N THR A 250 -29.06 2.98 45.53
CA THR A 250 -28.09 2.17 44.76
C THR A 250 -28.28 0.67 45.01
N ILE A 251 -28.28 -0.15 43.96
CA ILE A 251 -28.22 -1.62 44.03
C ILE A 251 -26.85 -2.10 43.54
N VAL A 252 -26.14 -2.82 44.41
CA VAL A 252 -24.78 -3.34 44.20
C VAL A 252 -24.81 -4.86 44.12
N PHE A 253 -24.49 -5.40 42.95
CA PHE A 253 -24.32 -6.82 42.72
C PHE A 253 -22.88 -7.26 43.02
N MET A 254 -22.70 -8.17 43.98
CA MET A 254 -21.37 -8.71 44.28
C MET A 254 -20.93 -9.70 43.21
N SER A 255 -19.90 -9.29 42.46
CA SER A 255 -19.33 -9.99 41.33
C SER A 255 -17.88 -10.42 41.61
N SER A 256 -17.16 -10.84 40.57
CA SER A 256 -15.72 -11.10 40.63
C SER A 256 -15.09 -10.81 39.26
N ASP A 257 -13.80 -10.54 39.29
CA ASP A 257 -12.90 -10.38 38.15
C ASP A 257 -12.93 -11.54 37.15
N SER A 258 -13.06 -12.81 37.59
CA SER A 258 -13.32 -13.95 36.70
C SER A 258 -14.66 -13.84 35.93
N GLY A 259 -15.54 -12.91 36.34
CA GLY A 259 -16.75 -12.51 35.60
C GLY A 259 -16.52 -11.40 34.55
N SER A 260 -15.28 -10.96 34.32
CA SER A 260 -14.91 -10.03 33.26
C SER A 260 -14.51 -10.78 31.99
N HIS A 261 -15.17 -10.48 30.88
CA HIS A 261 -14.78 -11.01 29.57
C HIS A 261 -13.46 -10.38 29.06
N GLY A 262 -13.22 -9.11 29.37
CA GLY A 262 -12.02 -8.39 28.91
C GLY A 262 -10.73 -8.75 29.65
N ASN A 263 -10.84 -9.25 30.89
CA ASN A 263 -9.71 -9.63 31.74
C ASN A 263 -9.70 -11.15 31.98
N PHE A 264 -9.90 -11.94 30.92
CA PHE A 264 -9.93 -13.39 31.02
C PHE A 264 -8.56 -13.96 31.47
N ARG A 265 -8.58 -14.80 32.51
CA ARG A 265 -7.37 -15.38 33.13
C ARG A 265 -7.18 -16.83 32.64
N GLU A 266 -6.48 -17.01 31.52
CA GLU A 266 -6.27 -18.32 30.85
C GLU A 266 -5.71 -19.43 31.77
N MET A 267 -5.01 -19.06 32.85
CA MET A 267 -4.41 -19.96 33.82
C MET A 267 -5.38 -20.48 34.91
N GLU A 268 -6.63 -20.00 34.97
CA GLU A 268 -7.62 -20.40 36.00
C GLU A 268 -8.32 -21.72 35.68
N ASP A 269 -7.68 -22.84 36.05
CA ASP A 269 -8.31 -24.15 35.98
C ASP A 269 -9.47 -24.29 36.99
N GLY A 270 -10.63 -24.79 36.56
CA GLY A 270 -11.73 -25.12 37.46
C GLY A 270 -12.61 -23.95 37.95
N PHE A 271 -12.60 -22.80 37.28
CA PHE A 271 -13.45 -21.64 37.61
C PHE A 271 -14.60 -21.35 36.61
N ALA A 272 -14.75 -22.14 35.54
CA ALA A 272 -15.66 -21.84 34.42
C ALA A 272 -17.14 -21.62 34.80
N ALA A 273 -17.74 -22.46 35.65
CA ALA A 273 -19.13 -22.30 36.09
C ALA A 273 -19.33 -21.03 36.92
N TYR A 274 -18.35 -20.71 37.78
CA TYR A 274 -18.36 -19.51 38.61
C TYR A 274 -18.18 -18.25 37.75
N ALA A 275 -17.14 -18.21 36.91
CA ALA A 275 -16.85 -17.16 35.95
C ALA A 275 -18.06 -16.82 35.08
N ALA A 276 -18.67 -17.84 34.43
CA ALA A 276 -19.86 -17.66 33.60
C ALA A 276 -21.06 -17.12 34.41
N SER A 277 -21.26 -17.56 35.65
CA SER A 277 -22.34 -17.04 36.50
C SER A 277 -22.13 -15.56 36.91
N LYS A 278 -20.88 -15.12 37.09
CA LYS A 278 -20.55 -13.72 37.36
C LYS A 278 -20.59 -12.85 36.10
N ALA A 279 -20.20 -13.37 34.94
CA ALA A 279 -20.38 -12.69 33.66
C ALA A 279 -21.87 -12.50 33.31
N ALA A 280 -22.71 -13.51 33.53
CA ALA A 280 -24.16 -13.42 33.35
C ALA A 280 -24.80 -12.40 34.31
N LEU A 281 -24.32 -12.33 35.56
CA LEU A 281 -24.75 -11.32 36.54
C LEU A 281 -24.39 -9.90 36.08
N ASN A 282 -23.16 -9.69 35.60
CA ASN A 282 -22.69 -8.41 35.08
C ASN A 282 -23.52 -7.93 33.87
N MET A 283 -23.95 -8.85 32.99
CA MET A 283 -24.81 -8.51 31.86
C MET A 283 -26.25 -8.19 32.30
N ALA A 284 -26.83 -8.97 33.21
CA ALA A 284 -28.18 -8.71 33.72
C ALA A 284 -28.27 -7.36 34.45
N ALA A 285 -27.26 -6.99 35.23
CA ALA A 285 -27.16 -5.68 35.89
C ALA A 285 -27.07 -4.53 34.86
N ARG A 286 -26.36 -4.71 33.74
CA ARG A 286 -26.31 -3.75 32.63
C ARG A 286 -27.67 -3.54 31.96
N HIS A 287 -28.41 -4.61 31.69
CA HIS A 287 -29.76 -4.51 31.15
C HIS A 287 -30.70 -3.79 32.13
N MET A 288 -30.65 -4.14 33.42
CA MET A 288 -31.42 -3.48 34.48
C MET A 288 -31.14 -1.97 34.56
N ALA A 289 -29.87 -1.56 34.50
CA ALA A 289 -29.48 -0.15 34.45
C ALA A 289 -30.07 0.60 33.23
N ALA A 290 -30.02 -0.02 32.05
CA ALA A 290 -30.55 0.55 30.82
C ALA A 290 -32.09 0.59 30.81
N GLU A 291 -32.76 -0.35 31.49
CA GLU A 291 -34.21 -0.35 31.67
C GLU A 291 -34.69 0.73 32.65
N LEU A 292 -33.97 0.94 33.76
CA LEU A 292 -34.26 2.00 34.73
C LEU A 292 -34.05 3.39 34.11
N LYS A 293 -32.94 3.59 33.38
CA LYS A 293 -32.71 4.83 32.62
C LYS A 293 -33.81 5.12 31.58
N ARG A 294 -34.41 4.09 30.96
CA ARG A 294 -35.55 4.25 30.04
C ARG A 294 -36.89 4.54 30.73
N LYS A 295 -36.95 4.45 32.07
CA LYS A 295 -38.14 4.73 32.89
C LYS A 295 -38.02 6.02 33.69
N ASP A 296 -36.92 6.77 33.51
CA ASP A 296 -36.56 7.93 34.31
C ASP A 296 -36.44 7.60 35.82
N ASP A 297 -35.87 6.42 36.11
CA ASP A 297 -35.63 5.92 37.47
C ASP A 297 -34.16 6.14 37.88
N ASP A 298 -33.96 6.96 38.92
CA ASP A 298 -32.66 7.34 39.47
C ASP A 298 -31.90 6.20 40.20
N THR A 299 -32.47 4.99 40.29
CA THR A 299 -31.82 3.87 41.00
C THR A 299 -30.51 3.45 40.31
N ILE A 300 -29.39 3.64 41.01
CA ILE A 300 -28.05 3.38 40.49
C ILE A 300 -27.75 1.87 40.56
N ILE A 301 -27.40 1.24 39.45
CA ILE A 301 -27.03 -0.18 39.40
C ILE A 301 -25.50 -0.34 39.24
N LEU A 302 -24.86 -1.09 40.13
CA LEU A 302 -23.41 -1.32 40.11
C LEU A 302 -23.08 -2.82 40.21
N CYS A 303 -21.98 -3.23 39.58
CA CYS A 303 -21.30 -4.49 39.88
C CYS A 303 -20.00 -4.22 40.65
N MET A 304 -19.64 -5.08 41.60
CA MET A 304 -18.47 -4.88 42.48
C MET A 304 -17.61 -6.16 42.58
N HIS A 305 -16.33 -6.07 42.27
CA HIS A 305 -15.33 -7.11 42.55
C HIS A 305 -14.64 -6.79 43.90
N PRO A 306 -14.75 -7.67 44.91
CA PRO A 306 -14.31 -7.39 46.27
C PRO A 306 -12.79 -7.54 46.50
N GLY A 307 -12.01 -7.96 45.50
CA GLY A 307 -10.66 -8.49 45.69
C GLY A 307 -10.64 -9.97 46.03
N GLU A 308 -9.45 -10.55 46.18
CA GLU A 308 -9.25 -11.92 46.64
C GLU A 308 -9.43 -11.96 48.18
N VAL A 309 -10.66 -12.13 48.67
CA VAL A 309 -10.97 -11.95 50.10
C VAL A 309 -10.86 -13.25 50.90
N ALA A 310 -10.04 -13.23 51.98
CA ALA A 310 -9.88 -14.31 52.94
C ALA A 310 -11.20 -14.66 53.67
N THR A 311 -11.97 -15.58 53.10
CA THR A 311 -13.26 -16.07 53.61
C THR A 311 -13.37 -17.59 53.49
N ASP A 312 -14.33 -18.20 54.16
CA ASP A 312 -14.69 -19.63 54.00
C ASP A 312 -14.84 -20.07 52.53
N MET A 313 -15.23 -19.16 51.62
CA MET A 313 -15.46 -19.45 50.21
C MET A 313 -14.16 -19.47 49.39
N ALA A 314 -13.15 -18.70 49.82
CA ALA A 314 -11.82 -18.67 49.22
C ALA A 314 -10.87 -19.74 49.78
N ASN A 315 -11.29 -20.50 50.80
CA ASN A 315 -10.52 -21.57 51.42
C ASN A 315 -10.55 -22.87 50.59
N ILE A 316 -10.03 -22.80 49.37
CA ILE A 316 -9.97 -23.89 48.39
C ILE A 316 -8.51 -24.19 48.00
N GLN A 317 -8.22 -25.46 47.67
CA GLN A 317 -6.86 -25.89 47.32
C GLN A 317 -6.61 -25.72 45.82
N LEU A 318 -5.93 -24.63 45.47
CA LEU A 318 -5.55 -24.30 44.09
C LEU A 318 -4.15 -24.82 43.76
N PRO A 319 -3.89 -25.29 42.52
CA PRO A 319 -2.56 -25.69 42.07
C PRO A 319 -1.62 -24.52 41.71
N TRP A 320 -2.07 -23.27 41.88
CA TRP A 320 -1.26 -22.04 41.76
C TRP A 320 -1.37 -21.18 43.02
N THR A 321 -0.44 -20.23 43.17
CA THR A 321 -0.47 -19.22 44.25
C THR A 321 -1.39 -18.07 43.88
N VAL A 322 -2.30 -17.70 44.78
CA VAL A 322 -3.06 -16.44 44.68
C VAL A 322 -2.31 -15.36 45.45
N GLU A 323 -1.86 -14.32 44.74
CA GLU A 323 -1.25 -13.13 45.34
C GLU A 323 -2.33 -12.10 45.72
N GLY A 324 -1.98 -11.16 46.61
CA GLY A 324 -2.87 -10.04 46.94
C GLY A 324 -4.11 -10.40 47.77
N ILE A 325 -4.13 -11.54 48.46
CA ILE A 325 -5.23 -11.91 49.37
C ILE A 325 -5.38 -10.86 50.48
N ILE A 326 -6.57 -10.27 50.60
CA ILE A 326 -6.92 -9.24 51.59
C ILE A 326 -7.89 -9.77 52.64
N SER A 327 -7.97 -9.08 53.79
CA SER A 327 -8.95 -9.41 54.82
C SER A 327 -10.37 -8.90 54.44
N PRO A 328 -11.45 -9.51 54.98
CA PRO A 328 -12.81 -9.00 54.82
C PRO A 328 -12.92 -7.53 55.26
N GLU A 329 -12.25 -7.16 56.36
CA GLU A 329 -12.28 -5.82 56.94
C GLU A 329 -11.75 -4.77 55.95
N GLU A 330 -10.63 -5.04 55.27
CA GLU A 330 -10.09 -4.13 54.25
C GLU A 330 -10.98 -4.06 53.02
N SER A 331 -11.42 -5.22 52.52
CA SER A 331 -12.28 -5.35 51.34
C SER A 331 -13.57 -4.53 51.50
N VAL A 332 -14.31 -4.74 52.60
CA VAL A 332 -15.56 -4.03 52.88
C VAL A 332 -15.33 -2.54 53.12
N ARG A 333 -14.29 -2.15 53.86
CA ARG A 333 -13.98 -0.74 54.12
C ARG A 333 -13.79 0.03 52.81
N LYS A 334 -12.98 -0.54 51.90
CA LYS A 334 -12.74 0.00 50.55
C LYS A 334 -14.02 -0.02 49.70
N MET A 335 -14.80 -1.11 49.70
CA MET A 335 -16.05 -1.18 48.94
C MET A 335 -17.11 -0.16 49.40
N ILE A 336 -17.28 0.11 50.69
CA ILE A 336 -18.24 1.13 51.15
C ILE A 336 -17.84 2.52 50.61
N GLU A 337 -16.54 2.83 50.56
CA GLU A 337 -15.99 4.07 49.99
C GLU A 337 -16.26 4.17 48.48
N VAL A 338 -16.11 3.08 47.71
CA VAL A 338 -16.48 3.03 46.29
C VAL A 338 -17.98 3.20 46.11
N ILE A 339 -18.81 2.44 46.83
CA ILE A 339 -20.28 2.43 46.69
C ILE A 339 -20.87 3.80 46.99
N THR A 340 -20.41 4.47 48.05
CA THR A 340 -20.92 5.80 48.46
C THR A 340 -20.42 6.96 47.59
N THR A 341 -19.50 6.72 46.65
CA THR A 341 -18.97 7.77 45.74
C THR A 341 -19.47 7.66 44.29
N LYS A 342 -20.38 6.73 43.97
CA LYS A 342 -20.99 6.61 42.63
C LYS A 342 -22.35 7.28 42.57
N GLY A 343 -22.48 8.32 41.74
CA GLY A 343 -23.75 8.86 41.26
C GLY A 343 -24.29 8.13 40.01
N ILE A 344 -25.48 8.53 39.55
CA ILE A 344 -26.27 7.95 38.44
C ILE A 344 -25.49 7.78 37.13
N GLN A 345 -24.49 8.63 36.85
CA GLN A 345 -23.61 8.53 35.68
C GLN A 345 -22.75 7.25 35.64
N HIS A 346 -22.71 6.49 36.73
CA HIS A 346 -22.03 5.19 36.81
C HIS A 346 -23.01 3.99 36.76
N SER A 347 -24.31 4.19 36.58
CA SER A 347 -25.27 3.08 36.51
C SER A 347 -24.95 2.14 35.33
N GLY A 348 -24.95 0.83 35.58
CA GLY A 348 -24.57 -0.20 34.59
C GLY A 348 -23.06 -0.46 34.45
N THR A 349 -22.24 -0.02 35.42
CA THR A 349 -20.77 -0.19 35.40
C THR A 349 -20.26 -1.17 36.47
N PHE A 350 -19.04 -1.68 36.25
CA PHE A 350 -18.40 -2.71 37.07
C PHE A 350 -17.07 -2.18 37.63
N TRP A 351 -16.91 -2.21 38.96
CA TRP A 351 -15.75 -1.65 39.68
C TRP A 351 -15.03 -2.70 40.53
N THR A 352 -13.76 -2.46 40.83
CA THR A 352 -13.04 -3.09 41.93
C THR A 352 -13.26 -2.34 43.24
N TYR A 353 -13.04 -3.03 44.36
CA TYR A 353 -12.88 -2.44 45.68
C TYR A 353 -11.84 -1.30 45.71
N GLU A 354 -10.85 -1.25 44.80
CA GLU A 354 -9.87 -0.16 44.68
C GLU A 354 -10.34 1.04 43.85
N ASN A 355 -11.64 1.18 43.60
CA ASN A 355 -12.23 2.24 42.78
C ASN A 355 -11.77 2.25 41.30
N LYS A 356 -11.28 1.12 40.79
CA LYS A 356 -10.86 0.96 39.38
C LYS A 356 -12.01 0.34 38.56
N PRO A 357 -12.30 0.79 37.32
CA PRO A 357 -13.28 0.12 36.47
C PRO A 357 -12.72 -1.23 35.99
N MET A 358 -13.53 -2.29 36.11
CA MET A 358 -13.13 -3.66 35.73
C MET A 358 -13.21 -3.92 34.22
N ALA A 359 -14.12 -3.23 33.53
CA ALA A 359 -14.17 -3.11 32.07
C ALA A 359 -15.08 -1.95 31.69
N ALA A 360 -14.50 -0.83 31.24
CA ALA A 360 -15.13 -0.07 30.17
C ALA A 360 -15.00 -0.87 28.86
N PRO A 361 -15.85 -0.66 27.83
CA PRO A 361 -15.40 -1.00 26.48
C PRO A 361 -14.10 -0.24 26.18
N PRO A 362 -13.19 -0.76 25.34
CA PRO A 362 -12.07 0.02 24.85
C PRO A 362 -12.58 1.08 23.87
N THR A 363 -13.13 2.17 24.40
CA THR A 363 -12.96 3.48 23.77
C THR A 363 -11.47 3.78 23.80
N VAL A 364 -10.75 3.29 22.80
CA VAL A 364 -9.62 4.03 22.25
C VAL A 364 -10.17 5.42 22.02
N ALA A 365 -9.78 6.38 22.86
CA ALA A 365 -10.27 7.74 22.71
C ALA A 365 -9.87 8.18 21.30
N ASP A 366 -10.87 8.61 20.50
CA ASP A 366 -10.66 8.98 19.10
C ASP A 366 -9.47 9.96 19.06
N PRO A 367 -8.42 9.73 18.25
CA PRO A 367 -7.27 10.63 18.23
C PRO A 367 -7.63 12.11 18.02
N LEU A 368 -8.76 12.40 17.37
CA LEU A 368 -9.32 13.77 17.24
C LEU A 368 -9.77 14.38 18.59
N THR A 369 -10.14 13.56 19.56
CA THR A 369 -10.53 13.94 20.93
C THR A 369 -9.38 13.81 21.94
N ALA A 370 -8.38 12.98 21.63
CA ALA A 370 -7.29 12.63 22.55
C ALA A 370 -5.99 13.43 22.30
N LEU A 371 -5.79 13.98 21.10
CA LEU A 371 -4.58 14.69 20.69
C LEU A 371 -4.90 16.11 20.19
N PRO A 372 -3.99 17.10 20.37
CA PRO A 372 -4.13 18.40 19.72
C PRO A 372 -4.15 18.27 18.18
N PRO A 373 -4.93 19.09 17.45
CA PRO A 373 -5.02 19.04 15.99
C PRO A 373 -3.66 19.10 15.27
N GLU A 374 -2.69 19.84 15.80
CA GLU A 374 -1.34 19.96 15.24
C GLU A 374 -0.57 18.63 15.29
N ILE A 375 -0.84 17.80 16.29
CA ILE A 375 -0.27 16.44 16.41
C ILE A 375 -0.97 15.49 15.45
N VAL A 376 -2.30 15.59 15.32
CA VAL A 376 -3.05 14.79 14.33
C VAL A 376 -2.57 15.10 12.91
N LEU A 377 -2.48 16.38 12.54
CA LEU A 377 -1.97 16.81 11.23
C LEU A 377 -0.53 16.31 10.98
N ARG A 378 0.34 16.38 12.00
CA ARG A 378 1.70 15.84 11.95
C ARG A 378 1.78 14.31 11.81
N ILE A 379 0.76 13.57 12.23
CA ILE A 379 0.64 12.13 11.97
C ILE A 379 0.15 11.91 10.54
N LEU A 380 -0.91 12.62 10.15
CA LEU A 380 -1.51 12.55 8.81
C LEU A 380 -0.54 12.91 7.69
N ASP A 381 0.44 13.79 7.93
CA ASP A 381 1.57 14.06 7.02
C ASP A 381 2.24 12.78 6.49
N PHE A 382 2.42 11.77 7.35
CA PHE A 382 3.07 10.49 7.01
C PHE A 382 2.07 9.39 6.59
N THR A 383 0.76 9.63 6.74
CA THR A 383 -0.30 8.68 6.36
C THR A 383 -0.50 8.67 4.84
N PRO A 384 -0.34 7.53 4.14
CA PRO A 384 -0.47 7.47 2.68
C PRO A 384 -1.91 7.79 2.24
N VAL A 385 -2.07 8.28 0.99
CA VAL A 385 -3.35 8.76 0.45
C VAL A 385 -4.48 7.73 0.55
N SER A 386 -4.18 6.44 0.34
CA SER A 386 -5.14 5.33 0.52
C SER A 386 -5.63 5.16 1.97
N ALA A 387 -4.77 5.43 2.96
CA ALA A 387 -5.12 5.38 4.36
C ALA A 387 -5.86 6.64 4.82
N LEU A 388 -5.66 7.80 4.18
CA LEU A 388 -6.52 8.97 4.38
C LEU A 388 -7.96 8.66 3.98
N GLY A 389 -8.17 8.07 2.79
CA GLY A 389 -9.51 7.66 2.35
C GLY A 389 -10.14 6.61 3.27
N SER A 390 -9.33 5.70 3.82
CA SER A 390 -9.82 4.74 4.81
C SER A 390 -10.21 5.40 6.15
N LEU A 391 -9.61 6.55 6.50
CA LEU A 391 -9.98 7.32 7.69
C LEU A 391 -11.25 8.16 7.46
N THR A 392 -11.39 8.83 6.31
CA THR A 392 -12.60 9.60 6.00
C THR A 392 -13.83 8.70 5.91
N SER A 393 -13.71 7.52 5.29
CA SER A 393 -14.75 6.49 5.27
C SER A 393 -15.05 5.84 6.64
N ALA A 394 -14.19 5.99 7.65
CA ALA A 394 -14.38 5.35 8.96
C ALA A 394 -15.24 6.16 9.93
N SER A 395 -15.35 7.48 9.77
CA SER A 395 -16.14 8.35 10.66
C SER A 395 -16.37 9.72 10.07
N ARG A 396 -17.60 10.27 10.23
CA ARG A 396 -17.91 11.68 9.88
C ARG A 396 -16.97 12.69 10.55
N ALA A 397 -16.47 12.41 11.75
CA ALA A 397 -15.50 13.28 12.42
C ALA A 397 -14.13 13.29 11.69
N TRP A 398 -13.70 12.16 11.14
CA TRP A 398 -12.47 12.05 10.35
C TRP A 398 -12.63 12.60 8.95
N HIS A 399 -13.81 12.46 8.33
CA HIS A 399 -14.16 13.21 7.12
C HIS A 399 -14.03 14.71 7.35
N GLN A 400 -14.75 15.24 8.35
CA GLN A 400 -14.78 16.67 8.64
C GLN A 400 -13.41 17.24 9.00
N PHE A 401 -12.58 16.49 9.75
CA PHE A 401 -11.22 16.90 10.04
C PHE A 401 -10.32 16.93 8.81
N ILE A 402 -10.37 15.90 7.95
CA ILE A 402 -9.45 15.73 6.81
C ILE A 402 -9.88 16.58 5.62
N ASP A 403 -11.10 16.39 5.12
CA ASP A 403 -11.54 16.88 3.82
C ASP A 403 -12.30 18.22 3.89
N ASP A 404 -13.02 18.49 4.98
CA ASP A 404 -13.75 19.76 5.14
C ASP A 404 -12.84 20.85 5.75
N THR A 405 -12.09 20.51 6.81
CA THR A 405 -11.38 21.50 7.63
C THR A 405 -9.90 21.68 7.26
N HIS A 406 -9.19 20.62 6.84
CA HIS A 406 -7.73 20.65 6.70
C HIS A 406 -7.18 20.11 5.36
N GLN A 407 -8.01 20.00 4.33
CA GLN A 407 -7.69 19.41 3.02
C GLN A 407 -6.41 19.99 2.38
N ASP A 408 -6.34 21.33 2.26
CA ASP A 408 -5.18 22.06 1.72
C ASP A 408 -3.88 21.65 2.45
N THR A 409 -3.91 21.56 3.78
CA THR A 409 -2.74 21.21 4.61
C THR A 409 -2.31 19.76 4.41
N ILE A 410 -3.26 18.82 4.42
CA ILE A 410 -2.98 17.38 4.42
C ILE A 410 -2.54 16.87 3.04
N TYR A 411 -3.13 17.40 1.97
CA TYR A 411 -2.86 16.95 0.59
C TYR A 411 -1.76 17.75 -0.13
N SER A 412 -1.44 18.99 0.31
CA SER A 412 -0.26 19.71 -0.23
C SER A 412 1.08 19.20 0.31
N SER A 413 1.05 18.34 1.34
CA SER A 413 2.24 17.73 1.93
C SER A 413 3.07 16.98 0.87
N PRO A 414 4.39 17.25 0.74
CA PRO A 414 5.25 16.62 -0.28
C PRO A 414 5.39 15.09 -0.20
N LEU A 415 4.83 14.46 0.84
CA LEU A 415 4.74 13.01 0.98
C LEU A 415 3.51 12.39 0.29
N LYS A 416 2.55 13.20 -0.17
CA LYS A 416 1.31 12.74 -0.83
C LYS A 416 1.30 12.92 -2.34
N THR A 417 2.13 13.83 -2.83
CA THR A 417 2.20 14.20 -4.24
C THR A 417 3.54 13.75 -4.86
N SER A 418 3.49 13.16 -6.05
CA SER A 418 4.66 12.95 -6.90
C SER A 418 5.07 14.27 -7.55
N GLN A 419 5.62 15.16 -6.71
CA GLN A 419 6.03 16.50 -7.11
C GLN A 419 7.22 16.46 -8.08
N PRO A 420 7.31 17.43 -9.02
CA PRO A 420 8.49 17.58 -9.87
C PRO A 420 9.76 17.87 -9.02
N PRO A 421 10.97 17.73 -9.60
CA PRO A 421 12.23 17.88 -8.88
C PRO A 421 12.35 19.19 -8.10
N LYS A 422 13.20 19.20 -7.07
CA LYS A 422 13.41 20.32 -6.13
C LYS A 422 13.62 21.71 -6.77
N LYS A 423 14.04 21.79 -8.03
CA LYS A 423 14.18 23.04 -8.81
C LYS A 423 12.86 23.65 -9.30
N LEU A 424 11.75 22.92 -9.24
CA LEU A 424 10.42 23.27 -9.78
C LEU A 424 9.32 23.25 -8.70
N GLN A 425 9.71 23.25 -7.41
CA GLN A 425 8.76 23.22 -6.31
C GLN A 425 7.82 24.44 -6.35
N PRO A 426 6.50 24.25 -6.21
CA PRO A 426 5.59 25.36 -5.96
C PRO A 426 5.94 26.00 -4.60
N PRO A 427 5.72 27.32 -4.42
CA PRO A 427 5.87 27.92 -3.10
C PRO A 427 4.89 27.26 -2.12
N SER A 428 5.31 27.07 -0.87
CA SER A 428 4.43 26.59 0.20
C SER A 428 3.17 27.46 0.26
N ASN A 429 2.00 26.82 0.25
CA ASN A 429 0.67 27.44 0.17
C ASN A 429 0.28 27.95 -1.25
N ALA A 430 0.85 27.38 -2.31
CA ALA A 430 0.41 27.66 -3.69
C ALA A 430 -1.05 27.20 -3.94
N ARG A 431 -1.99 28.14 -3.91
CA ARG A 431 -3.35 28.01 -4.49
C ARG A 431 -3.38 28.20 -6.01
N ASN A 432 -2.23 28.08 -6.68
CA ASN A 432 -2.09 28.27 -8.11
C ASN A 432 -1.39 27.04 -8.72
N PHE A 433 -2.19 26.18 -9.35
CA PHE A 433 -1.73 24.95 -10.01
C PHE A 433 -1.06 25.20 -11.38
N SER A 434 -0.65 26.44 -11.72
CA SER A 434 0.04 26.73 -12.99
C SER A 434 1.33 25.92 -13.20
N PHE A 435 1.96 25.42 -12.12
CA PHE A 435 3.11 24.52 -12.19
C PHE A 435 2.79 23.18 -12.87
N VAL A 436 1.52 22.76 -12.87
CA VAL A 436 1.05 21.51 -13.47
C VAL A 436 1.24 21.50 -14.99
N LYS A 437 1.31 22.67 -15.63
CA LYS A 437 1.65 22.82 -17.06
C LYS A 437 3.08 22.36 -17.42
N ASN A 438 3.90 22.00 -16.43
CA ASN A 438 5.22 21.41 -16.63
C ASN A 438 5.21 19.88 -16.70
N TYR A 439 4.09 19.20 -16.36
CA TYR A 439 3.98 17.75 -16.56
C TYR A 439 3.99 17.40 -18.06
N THR A 440 4.69 16.33 -18.39
CA THR A 440 4.72 15.77 -19.75
C THR A 440 3.49 14.88 -19.98
N SER A 441 2.30 15.51 -20.01
CA SER A 441 1.03 14.83 -20.26
C SER A 441 0.60 14.95 -21.72
N PHE A 442 0.52 13.81 -22.41
CA PHE A 442 -0.07 13.70 -23.73
C PHE A 442 -1.59 13.92 -23.68
N SER A 443 -2.28 13.30 -22.72
CA SER A 443 -3.74 13.24 -22.67
C SER A 443 -4.41 14.45 -22.00
N LYS A 444 -3.63 15.45 -21.54
CA LYS A 444 -4.10 16.57 -20.70
C LYS A 444 -4.68 16.13 -19.35
N TYR A 445 -4.18 15.00 -18.82
CA TYR A 445 -4.70 14.33 -17.62
C TYR A 445 -4.72 15.24 -16.38
N PHE A 446 -3.78 16.18 -16.28
CA PHE A 446 -3.68 17.14 -15.18
C PHE A 446 -4.17 18.56 -15.54
N ASP A 447 -4.77 18.77 -16.71
CA ASP A 447 -5.41 20.06 -17.01
C ASP A 447 -6.65 20.24 -16.10
N ASN A 448 -6.94 21.50 -15.75
CA ASN A 448 -8.03 21.87 -14.84
C ASN A 448 -7.98 21.19 -13.45
N VAL A 449 -6.78 20.92 -12.91
CA VAL A 449 -6.63 20.55 -11.49
C VAL A 449 -7.01 21.72 -10.59
N THR A 450 -7.98 21.50 -9.70
CA THR A 450 -8.59 22.56 -8.85
C THR A 450 -8.08 22.56 -7.41
N SER A 451 -7.71 21.39 -6.86
CA SER A 451 -7.27 21.25 -5.47
C SER A 451 -6.12 20.26 -5.31
N TRP A 452 -5.51 20.24 -4.12
CA TRP A 452 -4.48 19.26 -3.77
C TRP A 452 -5.06 17.84 -3.60
N LYS A 453 -6.32 17.67 -3.17
CA LYS A 453 -7.04 16.38 -3.15
C LYS A 453 -7.18 15.81 -4.56
N ASP A 454 -7.55 16.64 -5.54
CA ASP A 454 -7.63 16.26 -6.95
C ASP A 454 -6.25 15.92 -7.55
N LEU A 455 -5.21 16.74 -7.31
CA LEU A 455 -3.86 16.42 -7.77
C LEU A 455 -3.37 15.07 -7.22
N CYS A 456 -3.60 14.80 -5.93
CA CYS A 456 -3.31 13.51 -5.31
C CYS A 456 -4.14 12.36 -5.92
N LYS A 457 -5.44 12.55 -6.15
CA LYS A 457 -6.34 11.58 -6.81
C LYS A 457 -5.78 11.17 -8.17
N ARG A 458 -5.50 12.15 -9.05
CA ARG A 458 -4.99 11.90 -10.41
C ARG A 458 -3.61 11.22 -10.37
N GLN A 459 -2.66 11.74 -9.60
CA GLN A 459 -1.33 11.10 -9.47
C GLN A 459 -1.42 9.66 -8.97
N THR A 460 -2.26 9.39 -7.96
CA THR A 460 -2.48 8.04 -7.40
C THR A 460 -3.11 7.10 -8.43
N LEU A 461 -4.13 7.52 -9.16
CA LEU A 461 -4.80 6.71 -10.18
C LEU A 461 -3.88 6.40 -11.37
N LEU A 462 -3.10 7.37 -11.81
CA LEU A 462 -2.13 7.19 -12.89
C LEU A 462 -1.01 6.25 -12.48
N GLU A 463 -0.39 6.46 -11.31
CA GLU A 463 0.64 5.53 -10.80
C GLU A 463 0.05 4.13 -10.55
N ARG A 464 -1.18 4.01 -10.03
CA ARG A 464 -1.86 2.71 -9.90
C ARG A 464 -1.89 1.97 -11.23
N ASN A 465 -2.27 2.63 -12.32
CA ASN A 465 -2.30 2.02 -13.65
C ASN A 465 -0.89 1.58 -14.10
N TRP A 466 0.11 2.48 -14.04
CA TRP A 466 1.52 2.15 -14.32
C TRP A 466 2.04 0.95 -13.49
N ASN A 467 1.56 0.79 -12.26
CA ASN A 467 1.95 -0.26 -11.32
C ASN A 467 1.01 -1.50 -11.32
N THR A 468 0.10 -1.64 -12.30
CA THR A 468 -0.58 -2.93 -12.57
C THR A 468 0.24 -3.81 -13.53
N PRO A 469 0.11 -5.15 -13.48
CA PRO A 469 0.79 -6.03 -14.44
C PRO A 469 0.32 -5.82 -15.89
N GLN A 470 -0.97 -5.56 -16.08
CA GLN A 470 -1.61 -5.32 -17.39
C GLN A 470 -2.29 -3.94 -17.39
N PRO A 471 -1.52 -2.85 -17.55
CA PRO A 471 -2.05 -1.49 -17.56
C PRO A 471 -3.09 -1.27 -18.65
N VAL A 472 -4.16 -0.55 -18.31
CA VAL A 472 -5.15 -0.08 -19.28
C VAL A 472 -4.51 0.98 -20.16
N THR A 473 -4.54 0.77 -21.48
CA THR A 473 -3.90 1.64 -22.47
C THR A 473 -4.85 2.06 -23.59
N ARG A 474 -4.77 3.34 -23.98
CA ARG A 474 -5.41 3.91 -25.17
C ARG A 474 -4.33 4.24 -26.21
N GLU A 475 -4.54 3.84 -27.45
CA GLU A 475 -3.54 3.92 -28.51
C GLU A 475 -3.87 4.99 -29.56
N SER A 476 -2.82 5.54 -30.16
CA SER A 476 -2.88 6.50 -31.26
C SER A 476 -1.67 6.33 -32.17
N VAL A 477 -1.86 6.28 -33.49
CA VAL A 477 -0.77 6.08 -34.48
C VAL A 477 -0.79 7.20 -35.52
N LEU A 478 0.01 8.24 -35.32
CA LEU A 478 0.09 9.44 -36.16
C LEU A 478 1.15 9.29 -37.27
N GLN A 479 0.69 9.19 -38.51
CA GLN A 479 1.53 9.33 -39.69
C GLN A 479 1.65 10.82 -40.08
N VAL A 480 2.86 11.34 -40.18
CA VAL A 480 3.13 12.74 -40.59
C VAL A 480 3.42 12.78 -42.08
N GLY A 481 2.51 13.34 -42.87
CA GLY A 481 2.61 13.40 -44.33
C GLY A 481 2.73 12.00 -44.99
N ASN A 482 3.25 11.97 -46.23
CA ASN A 482 3.40 10.73 -47.00
C ASN A 482 4.76 10.02 -46.78
N HIS A 483 5.66 10.57 -45.95
CA HIS A 483 7.02 10.06 -45.81
C HIS A 483 7.25 9.40 -44.44
N ALA A 484 8.10 8.37 -44.39
CA ALA A 484 8.42 7.67 -43.15
C ALA A 484 9.15 8.60 -42.16
N ILE A 485 8.70 8.64 -40.92
CA ILE A 485 9.29 9.47 -39.85
C ILE A 485 10.64 8.89 -39.44
N TRP A 486 11.68 9.72 -39.41
CA TRP A 486 13.02 9.34 -38.98
C TRP A 486 13.20 9.59 -37.47
N ARG A 487 13.10 10.85 -37.03
CA ARG A 487 13.09 11.22 -35.61
C ARG A 487 11.94 12.17 -35.32
N PHE A 488 11.48 12.18 -34.08
CA PHE A 488 10.59 13.22 -33.59
C PHE A 488 10.93 13.63 -32.15
N LYS A 489 10.44 14.79 -31.76
CA LYS A 489 10.45 15.32 -30.39
C LYS A 489 9.07 15.94 -30.11
N VAL A 490 8.81 16.29 -28.86
CA VAL A 490 7.46 16.60 -28.35
C VAL A 490 7.48 17.91 -27.57
N ASP A 491 6.55 18.82 -27.87
CA ASP A 491 6.26 20.02 -27.07
C ASP A 491 4.85 19.93 -26.47
N PHE A 492 4.77 19.56 -25.19
CA PHE A 492 3.50 19.49 -24.45
C PHE A 492 2.92 20.87 -24.15
N LYS A 493 3.77 21.86 -23.86
CA LYS A 493 3.43 23.26 -23.52
C LYS A 493 2.77 23.99 -24.71
N ARG A 494 3.14 23.64 -25.93
CA ARG A 494 2.61 24.21 -27.20
C ARG A 494 1.79 23.22 -28.04
N ARG A 495 1.58 22.00 -27.53
CA ARG A 495 0.79 20.92 -28.12
C ARG A 495 1.17 20.58 -29.57
N PHE A 496 2.45 20.27 -29.82
CA PHE A 496 2.88 19.73 -31.12
C PHE A 496 3.97 18.66 -31.04
N PHE A 497 4.04 17.85 -32.09
CA PHE A 497 5.18 17.03 -32.47
C PHE A 497 6.06 17.81 -33.47
N ILE A 498 7.37 17.67 -33.37
CA ILE A 498 8.32 18.17 -34.37
C ILE A 498 9.16 16.99 -34.86
N SER A 499 9.24 16.78 -36.18
CA SER A 499 9.82 15.55 -36.76
C SER A 499 10.61 15.77 -38.05
N THR A 500 11.65 14.95 -38.25
CA THR A 500 12.38 14.81 -39.53
C THR A 500 12.01 13.49 -40.22
N SER A 501 12.22 13.41 -41.53
CA SER A 501 11.87 12.23 -42.33
C SER A 501 13.07 11.53 -42.98
N HIS A 502 12.89 10.25 -43.30
CA HIS A 502 13.72 9.50 -44.26
C HIS A 502 13.86 10.23 -45.61
N ALA A 503 12.84 11.00 -46.03
CA ALA A 503 12.88 11.79 -47.27
C ALA A 503 13.46 13.21 -47.10
N GLY A 504 13.78 13.61 -45.86
CA GLY A 504 14.13 14.99 -45.51
C GLY A 504 12.93 15.88 -45.22
N GLY A 505 13.20 17.16 -44.99
CA GLY A 505 12.24 18.10 -44.42
C GLY A 505 12.08 17.98 -42.89
N LEU A 506 11.56 19.05 -42.29
CA LEU A 506 11.23 19.18 -40.87
C LEU A 506 9.75 19.59 -40.77
N TYR A 507 8.98 18.88 -39.96
CA TYR A 507 7.52 18.98 -39.93
C TYR A 507 7.06 19.26 -38.49
N VAL A 508 6.24 20.29 -38.30
CA VAL A 508 5.59 20.61 -37.03
C VAL A 508 4.12 20.24 -37.16
N THR A 509 3.70 19.24 -36.39
CA THR A 509 2.37 18.62 -36.47
C THR A 509 1.65 18.78 -35.15
N ASP A 510 0.43 19.29 -35.17
CA ASP A 510 -0.38 19.46 -33.97
C ASP A 510 -0.64 18.14 -33.24
N MET A 511 -0.51 18.17 -31.91
CA MET A 511 -0.58 16.97 -31.07
C MET A 511 -2.02 16.47 -30.86
N ASP A 512 -3.01 17.38 -30.93
CA ASP A 512 -4.41 17.11 -30.60
C ASP A 512 -5.28 16.77 -31.83
N THR A 513 -4.84 17.13 -33.03
CA THR A 513 -5.58 16.92 -34.29
C THR A 513 -4.79 16.13 -35.33
N GLY A 514 -3.47 16.01 -35.18
CA GLY A 514 -2.58 15.44 -36.19
C GLY A 514 -2.43 16.29 -37.47
N SER A 515 -2.89 17.55 -37.45
CA SER A 515 -2.77 18.46 -38.59
C SER A 515 -1.34 19.04 -38.71
N LEU A 516 -0.86 19.23 -39.95
CA LEU A 516 0.42 19.89 -40.17
C LEU A 516 0.26 21.40 -39.92
N LEU A 517 1.02 21.95 -38.97
CA LEU A 517 1.04 23.37 -38.64
C LEU A 517 2.06 24.13 -39.49
N TRP A 518 3.27 23.60 -39.60
CA TRP A 518 4.38 24.24 -40.34
C TRP A 518 5.35 23.19 -40.89
N ARG A 519 6.11 23.54 -41.93
CA ARG A 519 7.19 22.70 -42.45
C ARG A 519 8.35 23.50 -43.05
N LEU A 520 9.54 22.91 -42.96
CA LEU A 520 10.72 23.23 -43.77
C LEU A 520 10.89 22.11 -44.82
N PRO A 521 11.10 22.42 -46.12
CA PRO A 521 11.10 21.42 -47.19
C PRO A 521 12.32 20.49 -47.16
N SER A 522 12.29 19.41 -47.94
CA SER A 522 13.50 18.59 -48.16
C SER A 522 14.45 19.26 -49.16
N VAL A 523 15.75 19.01 -49.00
CA VAL A 523 16.77 19.28 -50.04
C VAL A 523 16.55 18.46 -51.33
N LEU A 524 15.63 17.48 -51.30
CA LEU A 524 15.14 16.77 -52.49
C LEU A 524 14.01 17.52 -53.21
N ASP A 525 13.31 18.44 -52.51
CA ASP A 525 12.16 19.18 -53.04
C ASP A 525 12.55 20.58 -53.57
N THR A 526 13.59 21.20 -52.98
CA THR A 526 14.12 22.50 -53.41
C THR A 526 15.64 22.57 -53.32
N ALA A 527 16.22 23.44 -54.16
CA ALA A 527 17.62 23.86 -54.10
C ALA A 527 17.85 25.11 -53.21
N ASP A 528 16.80 25.68 -52.63
CA ASP A 528 16.91 26.81 -51.70
C ASP A 528 17.62 26.40 -50.40
N GLY A 529 18.56 27.21 -49.92
CA GLY A 529 19.37 26.96 -48.71
C GLY A 529 18.63 27.03 -47.36
N ASN A 530 17.33 26.74 -47.36
CA ASN A 530 16.44 26.67 -46.20
C ASN A 530 15.68 25.32 -46.25
N ALA A 531 16.41 24.21 -46.28
CA ALA A 531 15.86 22.87 -46.50
C ALA A 531 16.64 21.80 -45.72
N VAL A 532 15.97 20.70 -45.35
CA VAL A 532 16.50 19.70 -44.40
C VAL A 532 16.82 18.38 -45.10
N ARG A 533 18.01 17.83 -44.81
CA ARG A 533 18.51 16.60 -45.46
C ARG A 533 17.70 15.34 -45.08
N PRO A 534 17.59 14.35 -45.99
CA PRO A 534 17.23 12.97 -45.63
C PRO A 534 17.99 12.50 -44.39
N TYR A 535 17.29 11.87 -43.44
CA TYR A 535 17.87 11.31 -42.22
C TYR A 535 18.57 12.32 -41.28
N ALA A 536 18.20 13.61 -41.34
CA ALA A 536 18.69 14.62 -40.40
C ALA A 536 18.35 14.24 -38.95
N HIS A 537 19.36 14.26 -38.08
CA HIS A 537 19.18 14.11 -36.64
C HIS A 537 18.43 15.35 -36.11
N LEU A 538 17.52 15.15 -35.16
CA LEU A 538 16.70 16.22 -34.59
C LEU A 538 16.76 16.20 -33.07
N GLU A 539 17.08 17.35 -32.49
CA GLU A 539 17.04 17.64 -31.06
C GLU A 539 16.17 18.87 -30.77
N TYR A 540 15.57 18.90 -29.58
CA TYR A 540 14.55 19.91 -29.25
C TYR A 540 14.45 20.18 -27.74
N GLN A 541 14.36 21.46 -27.37
CA GLN A 541 14.06 21.92 -26.01
C GLN A 541 13.31 23.25 -26.03
N ASP A 542 12.12 23.30 -25.40
CA ASP A 542 11.26 24.49 -25.15
C ASP A 542 11.34 25.59 -26.23
N GLY A 543 10.93 25.25 -27.46
CA GLY A 543 10.89 26.18 -28.58
C GLY A 543 12.18 26.30 -29.39
N THR A 544 13.27 25.66 -28.98
CA THR A 544 14.52 25.58 -29.77
C THR A 544 14.67 24.20 -30.40
N ALA A 545 14.80 24.15 -31.72
CA ALA A 545 15.12 22.96 -32.51
C ALA A 545 16.56 23.04 -33.04
N VAL A 546 17.27 21.91 -33.04
CA VAL A 546 18.62 21.77 -33.61
C VAL A 546 18.65 20.54 -34.49
N PHE A 547 19.16 20.69 -35.71
CA PHE A 547 19.36 19.59 -36.65
C PHE A 547 20.64 19.79 -37.47
N ASP A 548 21.19 18.70 -38.01
CA ASP A 548 22.41 18.74 -38.82
C ASP A 548 22.12 18.92 -40.31
N ILE A 549 23.01 19.65 -40.98
CA ILE A 549 22.93 19.96 -42.42
C ILE A 549 24.10 19.33 -43.19
N ILE A 550 24.04 19.44 -44.52
CA ILE A 550 25.12 18.97 -45.41
C ILE A 550 26.30 19.95 -45.28
N GLY A 551 27.43 19.49 -44.73
CA GLY A 551 28.66 20.28 -44.61
C GLY A 551 29.12 20.56 -43.18
N ASP A 552 29.09 19.56 -42.30
CA ASP A 552 29.73 19.59 -40.96
C ASP A 552 29.37 20.79 -40.07
N ALA A 553 28.08 21.15 -40.10
CA ALA A 553 27.49 22.22 -39.31
C ALA A 553 26.08 21.85 -38.82
N LEU A 554 25.63 22.50 -37.75
CA LEU A 554 24.27 22.37 -37.20
C LEU A 554 23.49 23.67 -37.40
N GLU A 555 22.22 23.58 -37.78
CA GLU A 555 21.31 24.73 -37.73
C GLU A 555 20.56 24.79 -36.41
N VAL A 556 20.44 26.00 -35.86
CA VAL A 556 19.62 26.30 -34.69
C VAL A 556 18.41 27.13 -35.15
N TRP A 557 17.23 26.61 -34.92
CA TRP A 557 15.96 27.27 -35.18
C TRP A 557 15.21 27.50 -33.87
N ARG A 558 14.57 28.65 -33.70
CA ARG A 558 13.66 28.93 -32.58
C ARG A 558 12.26 29.19 -33.10
N ILE A 559 11.24 28.92 -32.27
CA ILE A 559 9.87 29.34 -32.56
C ILE A 559 9.85 30.85 -32.80
N ASP A 560 9.10 31.26 -33.81
CA ASP A 560 8.89 32.67 -34.08
C ASP A 560 7.74 33.21 -33.21
N GLU A 561 8.07 33.85 -32.08
CA GLU A 561 7.08 34.46 -31.18
C GLU A 561 6.40 35.71 -31.77
N GLU A 562 6.87 36.21 -32.91
CA GLU A 562 6.25 37.31 -33.67
C GLU A 562 5.28 36.79 -34.76
N ALA A 563 5.27 35.48 -35.04
CA ALA A 563 4.41 34.89 -36.06
C ALA A 563 2.96 34.73 -35.57
N THR A 564 2.00 35.00 -36.46
CA THR A 564 0.56 34.83 -36.20
C THR A 564 0.11 33.37 -36.15
N GLU A 565 0.94 32.44 -36.61
CA GLU A 565 0.64 31.00 -36.72
C GLU A 565 1.44 30.18 -35.69
N ARG A 566 0.75 29.33 -34.93
CA ARG A 566 1.39 28.49 -33.91
C ARG A 566 2.31 27.45 -34.54
N GLY A 567 3.55 27.40 -34.09
CA GLY A 567 4.52 26.36 -34.48
C GLY A 567 5.39 26.73 -35.69
N VAL A 568 5.35 27.99 -36.14
CA VAL A 568 6.35 28.56 -37.07
C VAL A 568 7.71 28.65 -36.36
N PHE A 569 8.79 28.33 -37.09
CA PHE A 569 10.17 28.49 -36.63
C PHE A 569 10.96 29.42 -37.57
N LYS A 570 11.91 30.17 -37.01
CA LYS A 570 12.93 30.95 -37.74
C LYS A 570 14.35 30.48 -37.41
N ARG A 571 15.24 30.49 -38.40
CA ARG A 571 16.67 30.18 -38.22
C ARG A 571 17.34 31.30 -37.42
N VAL A 572 18.07 30.92 -36.37
CA VAL A 572 18.76 31.83 -35.45
C VAL A 572 20.27 31.79 -35.64
N ALA A 573 20.83 30.59 -35.85
CA ALA A 573 22.26 30.42 -36.06
C ALA A 573 22.58 29.19 -36.95
N ILE A 574 23.79 29.21 -37.51
CA ILE A 574 24.47 28.04 -38.06
C ILE A 574 25.75 27.88 -37.23
N LEU A 575 26.00 26.66 -36.72
CA LEU A 575 27.11 26.35 -35.81
C LEU A 575 28.19 25.55 -36.54
N GLU A 576 29.09 26.28 -37.20
CA GLU A 576 30.27 25.75 -37.87
C GLU A 576 31.35 25.38 -36.83
N HIS A 577 31.80 24.12 -36.84
CA HIS A 577 32.83 23.62 -35.93
C HIS A 577 34.03 22.97 -36.66
N ASN A 578 34.02 23.00 -38.00
CA ASN A 578 35.15 22.66 -38.89
C ASN A 578 35.70 21.22 -38.78
N CYS A 579 34.92 20.28 -38.23
CA CYS A 579 35.24 18.85 -38.18
C CYS A 579 33.96 18.02 -38.22
N GLN A 580 34.02 16.79 -38.74
CA GLN A 580 32.82 16.01 -39.04
C GLN A 580 32.03 15.65 -37.77
N THR A 581 30.77 16.10 -37.71
CA THR A 581 29.87 15.80 -36.59
C THR A 581 29.62 14.29 -36.46
N ARG A 582 29.94 13.72 -35.30
CA ARG A 582 29.63 12.34 -34.94
C ARG A 582 28.32 12.20 -34.17
N GLY A 583 27.90 13.25 -33.45
CA GLY A 583 26.62 13.32 -32.75
C GLY A 583 26.45 14.63 -31.99
N PHE A 584 25.24 14.94 -31.56
CA PHE A 584 24.94 16.11 -30.74
C PHE A 584 23.68 15.88 -29.91
N GLN A 585 23.50 16.68 -28.85
CA GLN A 585 22.32 16.63 -27.99
C GLN A 585 22.02 17.98 -27.33
N LEU A 586 20.74 18.34 -27.25
CA LEU A 586 20.25 19.56 -26.60
C LEU A 586 19.47 19.22 -25.32
N SER A 587 19.98 19.64 -24.17
CA SER A 587 19.26 19.60 -22.89
C SER A 587 19.81 20.64 -21.91
N TYR A 588 19.06 21.01 -20.86
CA TYR A 588 19.45 22.03 -19.87
C TYR A 588 19.84 23.42 -20.44
N TRP A 589 19.40 23.75 -21.66
CA TRP A 589 19.85 24.91 -22.45
C TRP A 589 21.36 24.88 -22.81
N SER A 590 21.88 23.67 -22.95
CA SER A 590 23.25 23.33 -23.34
C SER A 590 23.17 22.41 -24.56
N LEU A 591 23.77 22.83 -25.67
CA LEU A 591 23.97 21.97 -26.83
C LEU A 591 25.40 21.44 -26.76
N VAL A 592 25.53 20.11 -26.68
CA VAL A 592 26.84 19.46 -26.80
C VAL A 592 26.93 18.79 -28.17
N VAL A 593 28.05 19.01 -28.85
CA VAL A 593 28.38 18.43 -30.16
C VAL A 593 29.68 17.64 -30.00
N VAL A 594 29.80 16.51 -30.70
CA VAL A 594 31.05 15.73 -30.78
C VAL A 594 31.40 15.46 -32.23
N SER A 595 32.71 15.42 -32.50
CA SER A 595 33.29 15.10 -33.81
C SER A 595 33.85 13.68 -33.88
N VAL A 596 34.13 13.19 -35.08
CA VAL A 596 34.89 11.93 -35.29
C VAL A 596 36.37 12.06 -34.85
N GLU A 597 36.85 13.27 -34.63
CA GLU A 597 38.25 13.62 -34.32
C GLU A 597 38.54 13.70 -32.81
N GLY A 598 37.60 13.25 -31.96
CA GLY A 598 37.73 13.34 -30.50
C GLY A 598 37.60 14.75 -29.94
N GLN A 599 37.16 15.73 -30.74
CA GLN A 599 36.86 17.09 -30.28
C GLN A 599 35.37 17.18 -29.90
N GLY A 600 35.06 17.83 -28.76
CA GLY A 600 33.71 18.13 -28.32
C GLY A 600 33.50 19.62 -28.08
N PHE A 601 32.27 20.09 -28.24
CA PHE A 601 31.90 21.51 -28.22
C PHE A 601 30.66 21.73 -27.37
N VAL A 602 30.74 22.59 -26.37
CA VAL A 602 29.62 22.96 -25.48
C VAL A 602 29.16 24.37 -25.81
N TYR A 603 27.92 24.52 -26.26
CA TYR A 603 27.29 25.80 -26.57
C TYR A 603 26.23 26.16 -25.52
N ASP A 604 26.28 27.39 -25.01
CA ASP A 604 25.20 27.98 -24.22
C ASP A 604 24.09 28.45 -25.16
N MET A 605 22.93 27.80 -25.04
CA MET A 605 21.74 28.01 -25.87
C MET A 605 20.78 29.06 -25.27
N LYS A 606 21.14 29.70 -24.14
CA LYS A 606 20.43 30.86 -23.57
C LYS A 606 20.88 32.17 -24.24
N GLN A 607 22.06 32.18 -24.86
CA GLN A 607 22.54 33.33 -25.62
C GLN A 607 21.87 33.40 -27.00
N ASP A 608 21.85 34.59 -27.59
CA ASP A 608 21.34 34.84 -28.93
C ASP A 608 22.33 35.70 -29.74
N PRO A 609 23.01 35.16 -30.77
CA PRO A 609 23.02 33.74 -31.14
C PRO A 609 23.68 32.86 -30.05
N PRO A 610 23.47 31.52 -30.06
CA PRO A 610 24.14 30.60 -29.16
C PRO A 610 25.66 30.68 -29.25
N LYS A 611 26.35 30.47 -28.12
CA LYS A 611 27.79 30.71 -28.01
C LYS A 611 28.55 29.51 -27.45
N LEU A 612 29.65 29.14 -28.12
CA LEU A 612 30.61 28.17 -27.61
C LEU A 612 31.22 28.66 -26.28
N THR A 613 31.04 27.88 -25.20
CA THR A 613 31.61 28.16 -23.87
C THR A 613 32.81 27.30 -23.55
N THR A 614 32.80 26.03 -23.99
CA THR A 614 33.79 25.04 -23.60
C THR A 614 34.17 24.18 -24.80
N HIS A 615 35.46 23.93 -24.96
CA HIS A 615 36.00 22.94 -25.89
C HIS A 615 36.50 21.74 -25.09
N LEU A 616 36.09 20.54 -25.49
CA LEU A 616 36.34 19.28 -24.79
C LEU A 616 37.34 18.44 -25.61
N THR A 617 38.40 17.97 -24.96
CA THR A 617 39.33 17.01 -25.55
C THR A 617 38.97 15.61 -25.08
N ILE A 618 38.28 14.86 -25.95
CA ILE A 618 37.79 13.51 -25.67
C ILE A 618 38.87 12.49 -26.04
N GLU A 619 38.89 11.34 -25.38
CA GLU A 619 39.82 10.25 -25.71
C GLU A 619 39.54 9.73 -27.15
N GLN A 620 40.59 9.38 -27.90
CA GLN A 620 40.44 8.86 -29.26
C GLN A 620 39.71 7.50 -29.28
N ASP A 621 39.13 7.18 -30.43
CA ASP A 621 38.21 6.05 -30.64
C ASP A 621 36.97 6.09 -29.73
N ALA A 622 36.45 7.29 -29.48
CA ALA A 622 35.12 7.49 -28.92
C ALA A 622 34.05 7.14 -29.96
N VAL A 623 33.10 6.29 -29.59
CA VAL A 623 32.04 5.81 -30.48
C VAL A 623 30.96 6.88 -30.68
N GLY A 624 30.74 7.75 -29.68
CA GLY A 624 29.87 8.93 -29.80
C GLY A 624 29.48 9.58 -28.46
N HIS A 625 28.86 10.75 -28.56
CA HIS A 625 28.15 11.42 -27.46
C HIS A 625 26.82 10.72 -27.22
N LEU A 626 26.46 10.54 -25.95
CA LEU A 626 25.21 9.89 -25.57
C LEU A 626 24.24 10.89 -24.95
N ASP A 627 24.59 11.43 -23.78
CA ASP A 627 23.75 12.31 -22.98
C ASP A 627 24.57 13.16 -22.00
N GLN A 628 23.91 14.14 -21.38
CA GLN A 628 24.50 15.14 -20.49
C GLN A 628 23.54 15.43 -19.31
N SER A 629 24.08 15.94 -18.20
CA SER A 629 23.29 16.62 -17.16
C SER A 629 23.42 18.14 -17.33
N GLU A 630 23.05 18.92 -16.32
CA GLU A 630 23.36 20.35 -16.25
C GLU A 630 24.88 20.60 -16.34
N ASP A 631 25.67 19.74 -15.71
CA ASP A 631 27.11 19.89 -15.43
C ASP A 631 28.00 18.85 -16.12
N LEU A 632 27.53 17.62 -16.36
CA LEU A 632 28.29 16.50 -16.90
C LEU A 632 27.95 16.18 -18.36
N VAL A 633 28.82 15.46 -19.04
CA VAL A 633 28.58 14.82 -20.33
C VAL A 633 29.17 13.40 -20.37
N VAL A 634 28.49 12.46 -21.04
CA VAL A 634 28.87 11.05 -21.14
C VAL A 634 29.08 10.62 -22.60
N TYR A 635 30.24 10.01 -22.85
CA TYR A 635 30.62 9.46 -24.16
C TYR A 635 30.75 7.94 -24.10
N SER A 636 30.32 7.24 -25.15
CA SER A 636 30.67 5.83 -25.35
C SER A 636 32.09 5.71 -25.90
N MET A 637 32.82 4.72 -25.39
CA MET A 637 34.15 4.30 -25.82
C MET A 637 34.15 2.84 -26.27
N GLY A 638 32.97 2.31 -26.66
CA GLY A 638 32.75 0.93 -27.08
C GLY A 638 33.01 -0.06 -25.95
N THR A 639 33.91 -1.02 -26.17
CA THR A 639 34.29 -2.03 -25.17
C THR A 639 34.95 -1.45 -23.92
N ARG A 640 35.46 -0.20 -23.97
CA ARG A 640 36.02 0.50 -22.79
C ARG A 640 34.95 1.04 -21.83
N GLY A 641 33.66 0.96 -22.18
CA GLY A 641 32.55 1.50 -21.40
C GLY A 641 32.30 2.98 -21.69
N TYR A 642 31.97 3.75 -20.65
CA TYR A 642 31.55 5.15 -20.76
C TYR A 642 32.52 6.09 -20.04
N HIS A 643 32.96 7.17 -20.68
CA HIS A 643 33.78 8.21 -20.05
C HIS A 643 32.91 9.44 -19.72
N VAL A 644 33.14 10.04 -18.56
CA VAL A 644 32.35 11.16 -18.03
C VAL A 644 33.24 12.39 -17.87
N TYR A 645 32.80 13.53 -18.40
CA TYR A 645 33.56 14.79 -18.38
C TYR A 645 32.72 15.92 -17.77
N ASP A 646 33.38 16.90 -17.16
CA ASP A 646 32.77 18.15 -16.70
C ASP A 646 32.62 19.13 -17.89
N LYS A 647 31.42 19.68 -18.10
CA LYS A 647 31.12 20.58 -19.23
C LYS A 647 31.67 22.00 -19.08
N LYS A 648 32.22 22.37 -17.91
CA LYS A 648 32.71 23.72 -17.60
C LYS A 648 34.22 23.80 -17.58
N SER A 649 34.94 22.81 -17.04
CA SER A 649 36.40 22.74 -17.12
C SER A 649 36.90 21.93 -18.31
N GLY A 650 36.12 20.93 -18.75
CA GLY A 650 36.52 19.96 -19.77
C GLY A 650 37.31 18.77 -19.24
N ASP A 651 37.50 18.66 -17.93
CA ASP A 651 38.23 17.55 -17.31
C ASP A 651 37.45 16.23 -17.39
N CYS A 652 38.18 15.12 -17.56
CA CYS A 652 37.63 13.78 -17.41
C CYS A 652 37.48 13.44 -15.92
N LEU A 653 36.24 13.24 -15.47
CA LEU A 653 35.90 12.93 -14.08
C LEU A 653 36.04 11.44 -13.76
N GLY A 654 36.00 10.57 -14.77
CA GLY A 654 36.24 9.13 -14.61
C GLY A 654 35.55 8.27 -15.67
N LYS A 655 35.54 6.96 -15.41
CA LYS A 655 35.16 5.92 -16.37
C LYS A 655 34.18 4.94 -15.73
N LEU A 656 32.96 4.85 -16.26
CA LEU A 656 32.01 3.80 -15.91
C LEU A 656 32.32 2.58 -16.76
N GLN A 657 32.74 1.49 -16.12
CA GLN A 657 33.17 0.26 -16.79
C GLN A 657 32.22 -0.88 -16.41
N PRO A 658 31.23 -1.23 -17.27
CA PRO A 658 30.24 -2.27 -16.97
C PRO A 658 30.85 -3.64 -16.68
N SER A 659 32.04 -3.93 -17.20
CA SER A 659 32.83 -5.13 -16.90
C SER A 659 33.23 -5.27 -15.41
N HIS A 660 33.16 -4.20 -14.60
CA HIS A 660 33.35 -4.25 -13.14
C HIS A 660 32.05 -4.52 -12.35
N CYS A 661 30.90 -4.63 -13.03
CA CYS A 661 29.63 -4.92 -12.39
C CYS A 661 29.56 -6.40 -11.94
N LYS A 662 29.27 -6.62 -10.64
CA LYS A 662 29.19 -7.95 -10.03
C LYS A 662 27.75 -8.48 -9.97
N GLU A 663 26.78 -7.59 -9.77
CA GLU A 663 25.36 -7.93 -9.78
C GLU A 663 24.85 -8.09 -11.21
N LYS A 664 24.17 -9.21 -11.47
CA LYS A 664 23.59 -9.56 -12.77
C LYS A 664 22.18 -10.09 -12.59
N TYR A 665 21.34 -9.72 -13.54
CA TYR A 665 19.94 -10.08 -13.67
C TYR A 665 19.69 -10.48 -15.12
N HIS A 666 18.59 -11.16 -15.41
CA HIS A 666 18.16 -11.42 -16.78
C HIS A 666 16.65 -11.26 -16.96
N VAL A 667 16.21 -10.94 -18.17
CA VAL A 667 14.79 -11.06 -18.55
C VAL A 667 14.52 -12.54 -18.87
N HIS A 668 13.42 -13.09 -18.37
CA HIS A 668 13.01 -14.45 -18.74
C HIS A 668 12.61 -14.53 -20.24
N PRO A 669 12.82 -15.69 -20.91
CA PRO A 669 12.53 -15.86 -22.33
C PRO A 669 11.09 -15.44 -22.69
N LEU A 670 10.96 -14.55 -23.67
CA LEU A 670 9.66 -13.98 -24.05
C LEU A 670 8.95 -14.88 -25.08
N PRO A 671 7.61 -14.93 -25.10
CA PRO A 671 6.89 -15.81 -26.03
C PRO A 671 7.28 -15.57 -27.50
N PRO A 672 7.55 -16.64 -28.28
CA PRO A 672 7.84 -16.54 -29.70
C PRO A 672 6.63 -15.99 -30.46
N VAL A 673 6.91 -15.27 -31.55
CA VAL A 673 5.92 -14.41 -32.20
C VAL A 673 4.87 -15.18 -33.00
N ASP A 674 5.20 -16.40 -33.45
CA ASP A 674 4.34 -17.24 -34.31
C ASP A 674 3.30 -18.07 -33.52
N GLY A 675 2.98 -17.70 -32.29
CA GLY A 675 1.99 -18.37 -31.46
C GLY A 675 0.54 -18.17 -31.98
N PRO A 676 -0.29 -19.23 -32.03
CA PRO A 676 -1.63 -19.18 -32.68
C PRO A 676 -2.69 -18.31 -31.98
N GLY A 677 -2.32 -17.56 -30.93
CA GLY A 677 -3.17 -16.58 -30.24
C GLY A 677 -2.78 -15.12 -30.45
N PHE A 678 -1.66 -14.81 -31.14
CA PHE A 678 -1.13 -13.44 -31.28
C PHE A 678 -1.38 -12.79 -32.65
N VAL A 679 -2.08 -13.46 -33.56
CA VAL A 679 -2.50 -12.87 -34.84
C VAL A 679 -3.77 -12.05 -34.62
N GLU A 680 -3.61 -10.74 -34.41
CA GLU A 680 -4.74 -9.80 -34.51
C GLU A 680 -5.32 -9.92 -35.93
N PRO A 681 -6.65 -10.12 -36.11
CA PRO A 681 -7.20 -10.49 -37.40
C PRO A 681 -6.95 -9.39 -38.44
N MET A 682 -6.50 -9.80 -39.64
CA MET A 682 -6.14 -8.94 -40.79
C MET A 682 -7.30 -8.08 -41.38
N SER A 683 -8.44 -8.03 -40.69
CA SER A 683 -9.51 -7.05 -40.84
C SER A 683 -9.26 -5.77 -40.04
N GLY A 684 -8.72 -5.87 -38.81
CA GLY A 684 -8.44 -4.74 -37.91
C GLY A 684 -7.25 -3.89 -38.35
N LEU A 685 -6.16 -4.54 -38.78
CA LEU A 685 -4.91 -3.94 -39.28
C LEU A 685 -5.04 -3.08 -40.57
N ARG A 686 -6.26 -2.72 -40.99
CA ARG A 686 -6.57 -2.02 -42.26
C ARG A 686 -6.69 -0.49 -42.10
N HIS A 687 -5.93 0.11 -41.19
CA HIS A 687 -5.91 1.56 -41.00
C HIS A 687 -5.14 2.28 -42.13
N GLY A 688 -5.85 2.58 -43.23
CA GLY A 688 -5.36 3.52 -44.25
C GLY A 688 -5.33 4.98 -43.74
N PRO A 689 -4.70 5.93 -44.47
CA PRO A 689 -4.36 7.28 -43.99
C PRO A 689 -5.51 8.25 -43.67
N THR A 690 -6.76 7.77 -43.59
CA THR A 690 -7.97 8.58 -43.64
C THR A 690 -8.94 8.36 -42.48
N LYS A 691 -8.77 7.33 -41.63
CA LYS A 691 -9.44 7.30 -40.32
C LYS A 691 -8.62 8.12 -39.33
N ARG A 692 -9.20 9.24 -38.89
CA ARG A 692 -8.61 10.14 -37.88
C ARG A 692 -8.35 9.37 -36.59
N ILE A 693 -7.19 9.65 -35.99
CA ILE A 693 -6.67 8.99 -34.78
C ILE A 693 -7.25 9.60 -33.48
N PHE A 694 -8.01 10.68 -33.61
CA PHE A 694 -8.80 11.28 -32.54
C PHE A 694 -10.30 11.04 -32.82
N PRO A 695 -11.07 10.51 -31.85
CA PRO A 695 -10.64 10.07 -30.52
C PRO A 695 -9.72 8.83 -30.55
N PRO A 696 -8.90 8.61 -29.50
CA PRO A 696 -8.06 7.42 -29.38
C PRO A 696 -8.84 6.11 -29.48
N THR A 697 -8.15 5.01 -29.79
CA THR A 697 -8.78 3.68 -29.76
C THR A 697 -9.32 3.34 -28.38
N ALA A 698 -10.31 2.44 -28.30
CA ALA A 698 -10.81 1.87 -27.06
C ALA A 698 -9.70 1.41 -26.07
N PRO A 699 -9.94 1.53 -24.75
CA PRO A 699 -9.02 1.07 -23.72
C PRO A 699 -8.81 -0.44 -23.82
N ARG A 700 -7.57 -0.90 -23.66
CA ARG A 700 -7.18 -2.33 -23.71
C ARG A 700 -6.08 -2.64 -22.68
N ARG A 701 -6.14 -3.83 -22.07
CA ARG A 701 -5.15 -4.35 -21.11
C ARG A 701 -4.05 -5.21 -21.77
N ASP A 702 -4.29 -5.72 -22.98
CA ASP A 702 -3.43 -6.72 -23.66
C ASP A 702 -2.23 -6.12 -24.44
N ARG A 703 -2.20 -4.80 -24.66
CA ARG A 703 -1.14 -4.12 -25.44
C ARG A 703 0.25 -4.15 -24.79
N LEU A 704 0.32 -4.29 -23.46
CA LEU A 704 1.56 -4.34 -22.69
C LEU A 704 1.62 -5.70 -21.97
N THR A 705 2.50 -6.59 -22.42
CA THR A 705 2.65 -7.95 -21.90
C THR A 705 3.59 -7.98 -20.70
N PRO A 706 3.20 -8.48 -19.51
CA PRO A 706 4.09 -8.59 -18.35
C PRO A 706 5.39 -9.35 -18.69
N ILE A 707 6.52 -8.93 -18.09
CA ILE A 707 7.80 -9.66 -18.15
C ILE A 707 8.32 -9.96 -16.74
N GLN A 708 9.01 -11.08 -16.59
CA GLN A 708 9.64 -11.50 -15.34
C GLN A 708 11.16 -11.31 -15.41
N LEU A 709 11.76 -11.01 -14.26
CA LEU A 709 13.21 -10.85 -14.11
C LEU A 709 13.77 -11.98 -13.23
N GLY A 710 14.81 -12.65 -13.71
CA GLY A 710 15.54 -13.69 -13.01
C GLY A 710 16.85 -13.18 -12.39
N ASN A 711 17.30 -13.85 -11.32
CA ASN A 711 18.54 -13.52 -10.62
C ASN A 711 19.75 -14.18 -11.31
N GLY A 712 20.90 -13.52 -11.30
CA GLY A 712 22.11 -13.98 -11.96
C GLY A 712 22.16 -13.71 -13.48
N PRO A 713 23.24 -14.13 -14.15
CA PRO A 713 23.39 -13.98 -15.60
C PRO A 713 22.32 -14.73 -16.38
N LEU A 714 22.14 -14.36 -17.65
CA LEU A 714 21.26 -15.08 -18.58
C LEU A 714 21.67 -16.57 -18.65
N PRO A 715 20.76 -17.54 -18.47
CA PRO A 715 21.07 -18.96 -18.57
C PRO A 715 21.59 -19.33 -19.97
N ASN A 716 22.63 -20.17 -20.04
CA ASN A 716 23.27 -20.55 -21.31
C ASN A 716 22.31 -21.34 -22.23
N THR A 717 21.72 -20.67 -23.21
CA THR A 717 21.16 -21.31 -24.41
C THR A 717 22.31 -21.69 -25.35
N SER A 718 22.71 -22.96 -25.31
CA SER A 718 23.87 -23.60 -25.98
C SER A 718 25.21 -23.54 -25.23
N GLU A 719 26.04 -24.57 -25.44
CA GLU A 719 27.41 -24.71 -24.91
C GLU A 719 28.48 -24.14 -25.88
N ASP A 720 28.12 -23.18 -26.73
CA ASP A 720 29.08 -22.61 -27.69
C ASP A 720 30.13 -21.73 -27.00
N SER A 721 31.37 -22.22 -27.01
CA SER A 721 32.56 -21.56 -26.42
C SER A 721 32.96 -20.20 -27.06
N ASN A 722 32.16 -19.70 -28.00
CA ASN A 722 32.34 -18.42 -28.70
C ASN A 722 31.48 -17.28 -28.14
N ASN A 723 30.60 -17.52 -27.16
CA ASN A 723 29.77 -16.45 -26.58
C ASN A 723 30.70 -15.39 -25.91
N PRO A 724 30.70 -14.11 -26.35
CA PRO A 724 31.70 -13.14 -25.90
C PRO A 724 31.64 -12.91 -24.40
N ARG A 725 32.80 -12.68 -23.78
CA ARG A 725 32.84 -12.28 -22.37
C ARG A 725 32.27 -10.86 -22.24
N ASN A 726 31.68 -10.51 -21.09
CA ASN A 726 31.22 -9.13 -20.82
C ASN A 726 32.34 -8.06 -20.90
N SER A 727 33.61 -8.45 -21.06
CA SER A 727 34.74 -7.56 -21.35
C SER A 727 34.82 -7.12 -22.82
N ASP A 728 34.19 -7.87 -23.72
CA ASP A 728 34.38 -7.78 -25.18
C ASP A 728 33.13 -7.22 -25.89
N ASP A 729 32.07 -6.94 -25.12
CA ASP A 729 30.80 -6.37 -25.55
C ASP A 729 30.92 -4.85 -25.81
N GLU A 730 30.30 -4.35 -26.88
CA GLU A 730 30.43 -2.95 -27.29
C GLU A 730 29.28 -2.12 -26.72
N TRP A 731 29.59 -1.20 -25.80
CA TRP A 731 28.61 -0.34 -25.17
C TRP A 731 28.28 0.84 -26.09
N GLY A 732 27.02 0.95 -26.51
CA GLY A 732 26.54 1.92 -27.49
C GLY A 732 25.78 3.06 -26.83
N ALA A 733 24.45 3.04 -26.96
CA ALA A 733 23.57 4.06 -26.40
C ALA A 733 23.69 4.17 -24.87
N GLY A 734 23.36 5.34 -24.34
CA GLY A 734 23.31 5.62 -22.90
C GLY A 734 22.63 6.95 -22.62
N MET A 735 22.25 7.17 -21.36
CA MET A 735 21.38 8.29 -20.96
C MET A 735 21.38 8.48 -19.45
N LEU A 736 21.13 9.71 -19.03
CA LEU A 736 20.93 10.14 -17.65
C LEU A 736 19.44 10.35 -17.39
N ASP A 737 18.96 9.91 -16.24
CA ASP A 737 17.72 10.43 -15.69
C ASP A 737 17.87 11.94 -15.42
N ARG A 738 16.81 12.71 -15.67
CA ARG A 738 16.86 14.18 -15.49
C ARG A 738 16.72 14.60 -14.03
N ASP A 739 16.12 13.72 -13.24
CA ASP A 739 15.55 14.05 -11.94
C ASP A 739 16.32 13.38 -10.78
N SER A 740 17.24 12.45 -11.11
CA SER A 740 18.15 11.76 -10.18
C SER A 740 19.58 11.64 -10.75
N ASN A 741 20.45 10.84 -10.09
CA ASN A 741 21.80 10.54 -10.58
C ASN A 741 21.87 9.22 -11.39
N LEU A 742 20.73 8.62 -11.77
CA LEU A 742 20.69 7.37 -12.53
C LEU A 742 21.29 7.55 -13.92
N PHE A 743 22.27 6.71 -14.27
CA PHE A 743 22.75 6.52 -15.64
C PHE A 743 22.41 5.12 -16.12
N VAL A 744 21.95 5.00 -17.36
CA VAL A 744 21.69 3.71 -18.01
C VAL A 744 22.44 3.64 -19.35
N GLY A 745 23.01 2.48 -19.65
CA GLY A 745 23.71 2.16 -20.90
C GLY A 745 23.18 0.88 -21.56
N PHE A 746 23.33 0.76 -22.87
CA PHE A 746 22.89 -0.37 -23.70
C PHE A 746 24.05 -0.90 -24.56
N SER A 747 24.22 -2.23 -24.63
CA SER A 747 25.30 -2.89 -25.38
C SER A 747 24.86 -3.59 -26.66
N ARG A 748 25.82 -3.98 -27.52
CA ARG A 748 25.55 -4.77 -28.73
C ARG A 748 24.91 -6.12 -28.40
N LEU A 749 25.32 -6.78 -27.33
CA LEU A 749 24.76 -8.07 -26.91
C LEU A 749 23.49 -7.95 -26.04
N GLY A 750 22.72 -6.87 -26.19
CA GLY A 750 21.43 -6.69 -25.51
C GLY A 750 21.53 -6.58 -23.98
N SER A 751 22.70 -6.23 -23.44
CA SER A 751 22.88 -6.02 -22.00
C SER A 751 22.65 -4.55 -21.63
N ILE A 752 21.93 -4.33 -20.54
CA ILE A 752 21.63 -3.02 -19.98
C ILE A 752 22.53 -2.81 -18.76
N PHE A 753 23.37 -1.78 -18.78
CA PHE A 753 24.13 -1.33 -17.61
C PHE A 753 23.31 -0.29 -16.86
N ILE A 754 23.04 -0.52 -15.59
CA ILE A 754 22.22 0.35 -14.74
C ILE A 754 23.11 0.85 -13.62
N CYS A 755 23.32 2.16 -13.53
CA CYS A 755 24.14 2.80 -12.51
C CYS A 755 23.26 3.73 -11.68
N SER A 756 22.90 3.31 -10.46
CA SER A 756 21.87 3.96 -9.64
C SER A 756 22.22 5.37 -9.18
N ASP A 757 23.53 5.66 -9.06
CA ASP A 757 24.07 6.99 -8.85
C ASP A 757 25.45 7.13 -9.51
N ILE A 758 25.49 7.80 -10.66
CA ILE A 758 26.72 8.05 -11.44
C ILE A 758 27.80 8.77 -10.63
N ARG A 759 27.42 9.70 -9.73
CA ARG A 759 28.37 10.52 -8.96
C ARG A 759 29.03 9.69 -7.87
N LYS A 760 28.28 8.80 -7.22
CA LYS A 760 28.84 7.83 -6.26
C LYS A 760 29.69 6.77 -6.97
N ALA A 761 29.28 6.29 -8.14
CA ALA A 761 30.03 5.29 -8.91
C ALA A 761 31.39 5.80 -9.41
N LEU A 762 31.53 7.11 -9.68
CA LEU A 762 32.79 7.75 -10.05
C LEU A 762 33.73 8.00 -8.85
N ALA A 763 33.21 8.05 -7.62
CA ALA A 763 34.03 8.22 -6.41
C ALA A 763 34.78 6.92 -6.07
N ASP A 764 36.07 7.00 -5.78
CA ASP A 764 36.94 5.91 -5.29
C ASP A 764 36.97 4.62 -6.15
N GLY A 765 36.73 4.74 -7.46
CA GLY A 765 37.13 3.75 -8.47
C GLY A 765 36.28 2.49 -8.58
N SER A 766 36.88 1.41 -9.11
CA SER A 766 36.17 0.21 -9.58
C SER A 766 35.33 -0.48 -8.51
N ASP A 767 35.75 -0.41 -7.26
CA ASP A 767 35.05 -1.01 -6.13
C ASP A 767 33.73 -0.28 -5.83
N SER A 768 33.66 1.05 -6.06
CA SER A 768 32.43 1.84 -5.94
C SER A 768 31.46 1.59 -7.08
N ILE A 769 31.95 1.48 -8.32
CA ILE A 769 31.13 1.04 -9.47
C ILE A 769 30.41 -0.26 -9.12
N SER A 770 31.14 -1.24 -8.59
CA SER A 770 30.57 -2.55 -8.23
C SER A 770 29.50 -2.55 -7.13
N ARG A 771 29.34 -1.45 -6.38
CA ARG A 771 28.28 -1.24 -5.36
C ARG A 771 27.07 -0.46 -5.92
N HIS A 772 27.32 0.41 -6.89
CA HIS A 772 26.34 1.35 -7.46
C HIS A 772 25.88 0.98 -8.88
N SER A 773 26.23 -0.21 -9.38
CA SER A 773 25.79 -0.69 -10.68
C SER A 773 25.26 -2.12 -10.68
N GLN A 774 24.36 -2.40 -11.62
CA GLN A 774 23.79 -3.70 -11.94
C GLN A 774 23.79 -3.90 -13.47
N ILE A 775 23.79 -5.15 -13.94
CA ILE A 775 23.54 -5.48 -15.35
C ILE A 775 22.27 -6.31 -15.49
N LEU A 776 21.39 -5.93 -16.41
CA LEU A 776 20.30 -6.77 -16.92
C LEU A 776 20.73 -7.35 -18.27
N GLN A 777 20.60 -8.66 -18.44
CA GLN A 777 20.89 -9.36 -19.70
C GLN A 777 19.59 -9.82 -20.38
N CYS A 778 19.55 -9.76 -21.70
CA CYS A 778 18.42 -10.19 -22.52
C CYS A 778 18.92 -11.10 -23.64
N GLU A 779 18.04 -11.95 -24.19
CA GLU A 779 18.33 -12.67 -25.43
C GLU A 779 18.42 -11.68 -26.59
N SER A 780 19.51 -11.70 -27.35
CA SER A 780 19.75 -10.85 -28.51
C SER A 780 20.76 -11.49 -29.46
N ASP A 781 20.58 -11.29 -30.76
CA ASP A 781 21.55 -11.63 -31.81
C ASP A 781 22.47 -10.45 -32.18
N GLY A 782 22.30 -9.31 -31.52
CA GLY A 782 23.03 -8.06 -31.77
C GLY A 782 22.72 -7.39 -33.11
N SER A 783 21.68 -7.82 -33.83
CA SER A 783 21.37 -7.33 -35.17
C SER A 783 20.83 -5.89 -35.21
N ASP A 784 20.19 -5.42 -34.13
CA ASP A 784 19.61 -4.07 -34.02
C ASP A 784 20.61 -2.98 -33.59
N PHE A 785 21.90 -3.31 -33.39
CA PHE A 785 22.87 -2.37 -32.81
C PHE A 785 23.33 -1.30 -33.82
N ASP A 786 22.48 -0.30 -34.01
CA ASP A 786 22.80 0.97 -34.66
C ASP A 786 22.82 2.10 -33.61
N LEU A 787 23.72 3.07 -33.74
CA LEU A 787 24.22 3.83 -32.57
C LEU A 787 23.37 5.05 -32.12
N GLY A 788 22.05 4.88 -31.95
CA GLY A 788 21.26 5.80 -31.09
C GLY A 788 19.75 5.91 -31.36
N GLY A 789 18.98 6.08 -30.28
CA GLY A 789 17.51 6.22 -30.29
C GLY A 789 16.76 5.18 -29.43
N TRP A 790 17.49 4.30 -28.76
CA TRP A 790 17.01 3.02 -28.23
C TRP A 790 16.76 2.96 -26.71
N LEU A 791 16.75 4.09 -26.02
CA LEU A 791 16.69 4.14 -24.56
C LEU A 791 15.88 5.37 -24.10
N SER A 792 14.91 5.18 -23.19
CA SER A 792 14.25 6.28 -22.47
C SER A 792 14.08 5.95 -20.98
N VAL A 793 14.48 6.86 -20.08
CA VAL A 793 14.43 6.68 -18.62
C VAL A 793 13.60 7.80 -18.00
N LYS A 794 12.69 7.43 -17.09
CA LYS A 794 11.84 8.35 -16.33
C LYS A 794 11.15 7.62 -15.17
N ASN A 795 10.89 8.28 -14.03
CA ASN A 795 10.05 7.81 -12.92
C ASN A 795 10.42 6.39 -12.41
N ASN A 796 11.72 6.13 -12.28
CA ASN A 796 12.32 4.83 -11.93
C ASN A 796 11.90 3.69 -12.90
N ARG A 797 11.77 3.99 -14.21
CA ARG A 797 11.54 3.02 -15.28
C ARG A 797 12.54 3.24 -16.42
N ILE A 798 13.01 2.15 -17.00
CA ILE A 798 13.91 2.08 -18.15
C ILE A 798 13.15 1.47 -19.32
N MET A 799 13.00 2.19 -20.42
CA MET A 799 12.52 1.67 -21.69
C MET A 799 13.69 1.46 -22.67
N PHE A 800 13.74 0.31 -23.33
CA PHE A 800 14.70 0.00 -24.40
C PHE A 800 14.07 -0.94 -25.44
N ALA A 801 14.67 -1.08 -26.62
CA ALA A 801 14.24 -2.08 -27.61
C ALA A 801 15.32 -3.13 -27.84
N ILE A 802 14.86 -4.36 -28.14
CA ILE A 802 15.66 -5.49 -28.61
C ILE A 802 14.80 -6.21 -29.65
N GLN A 803 15.33 -6.38 -30.86
CA GLN A 803 14.62 -6.96 -31.99
C GLN A 803 13.27 -6.28 -32.24
N ASN A 804 12.20 -7.04 -32.43
CA ASN A 804 10.85 -6.50 -32.63
C ASN A 804 10.12 -6.10 -31.34
N ARG A 805 10.78 -6.15 -30.17
CA ARG A 805 10.17 -5.81 -28.87
C ARG A 805 10.77 -4.56 -28.24
N ILE A 806 9.92 -3.82 -27.56
CA ILE A 806 10.28 -2.72 -26.66
C ILE A 806 9.93 -3.20 -25.25
N LEU A 807 10.90 -3.15 -24.35
CA LEU A 807 10.79 -3.55 -22.94
C LEU A 807 10.75 -2.28 -22.09
N VAL A 808 9.92 -2.28 -21.05
CA VAL A 808 9.86 -1.26 -20.00
C VAL A 808 10.08 -1.95 -18.67
N VAL A 809 11.29 -1.81 -18.14
CA VAL A 809 11.74 -2.41 -16.87
C VAL A 809 11.59 -1.39 -15.76
N ALA A 810 10.96 -1.78 -14.66
CA ALA A 810 10.82 -0.94 -13.48
C ALA A 810 11.97 -1.15 -12.48
N LEU A 811 12.35 -0.07 -11.82
CA LEU A 811 13.29 -0.03 -10.71
C LEU A 811 12.57 0.29 -9.40
N ASP A 812 13.25 0.04 -8.29
CA ASP A 812 12.86 0.54 -6.96
C ASP A 812 13.21 2.04 -6.76
N ALA A 813 12.91 2.56 -5.57
CA ALA A 813 13.17 3.95 -5.20
C ALA A 813 14.68 4.27 -5.10
N GLU A 814 15.51 3.24 -4.94
CA GLU A 814 16.96 3.28 -4.89
C GLU A 814 17.62 3.14 -6.28
N ASN A 815 16.82 3.16 -7.36
CA ASN A 815 17.22 2.99 -8.76
C ASN A 815 17.89 1.63 -9.05
N ARG A 816 17.41 0.55 -8.41
CA ARG A 816 17.88 -0.83 -8.60
C ARG A 816 16.79 -1.75 -9.13
N LEU A 817 17.21 -2.89 -9.70
CA LEU A 817 16.36 -3.99 -10.13
C LEU A 817 15.87 -4.78 -8.91
N SER A 818 14.55 -4.92 -8.81
CA SER A 818 13.88 -5.71 -7.76
C SER A 818 13.24 -6.96 -8.37
N ILE A 819 13.71 -8.13 -7.93
CA ILE A 819 13.02 -9.42 -8.10
C ILE A 819 12.12 -9.59 -6.87
N GLY A 820 10.91 -10.14 -7.05
CA GLY A 820 9.88 -10.27 -6.02
C GLY A 820 10.14 -11.34 -4.94
N GLU A 821 11.34 -11.38 -4.37
CA GLU A 821 11.69 -12.25 -3.24
C GLU A 821 11.40 -11.53 -1.90
N GLY A 822 10.26 -11.84 -1.28
CA GLY A 822 9.87 -11.35 0.05
C GLY A 822 8.60 -10.49 0.07
N GLU A 823 8.42 -9.70 1.13
CA GLU A 823 7.20 -8.90 1.34
C GLU A 823 7.09 -7.67 0.42
N LYS A 824 8.22 -7.16 -0.09
CA LYS A 824 8.23 -6.09 -1.10
C LYS A 824 7.86 -6.65 -2.48
N ALA A 825 6.63 -6.41 -2.93
CA ALA A 825 6.27 -6.63 -4.33
C ALA A 825 7.07 -5.68 -5.24
N SER A 826 7.73 -6.20 -6.27
CA SER A 826 8.43 -5.37 -7.25
C SER A 826 7.43 -4.67 -8.19
N ARG A 827 7.79 -3.48 -8.67
CA ARG A 827 6.96 -2.74 -9.65
C ARG A 827 6.92 -3.55 -10.96
N PRO A 828 5.75 -3.68 -11.62
CA PRO A 828 5.64 -4.50 -12.82
C PRO A 828 6.43 -3.92 -13.99
N SER A 829 7.12 -4.82 -14.68
CA SER A 829 7.81 -4.60 -15.94
C SER A 829 7.01 -5.27 -17.06
N TYR A 830 7.08 -4.75 -18.28
CA TYR A 830 6.34 -5.28 -19.43
C TYR A 830 7.06 -5.06 -20.76
N SER A 831 6.58 -5.71 -21.83
CA SER A 831 7.07 -5.56 -23.19
C SER A 831 5.93 -5.44 -24.21
N PHE A 832 6.23 -4.86 -25.37
CA PHE A 832 5.29 -4.68 -26.49
C PHE A 832 6.02 -4.63 -27.83
N PHE A 833 5.30 -4.83 -28.94
CA PHE A 833 5.92 -4.85 -30.27
C PHE A 833 6.23 -3.45 -30.82
N SER A 834 7.38 -3.32 -31.50
CA SER A 834 7.83 -2.10 -32.22
C SER A 834 7.19 -1.93 -33.61
N SER A 835 6.46 -2.94 -34.08
CA SER A 835 5.81 -2.98 -35.39
C SER A 835 4.35 -3.44 -35.31
N SER A 836 3.59 -3.26 -36.39
CA SER A 836 2.22 -3.78 -36.52
C SER A 836 2.13 -5.20 -37.06
N THR A 837 3.21 -5.75 -37.64
CA THR A 837 3.34 -7.17 -37.98
C THR A 837 4.80 -7.62 -37.83
N PRO A 838 5.07 -8.92 -37.57
CA PRO A 838 6.44 -9.42 -37.34
C PRO A 838 7.36 -9.24 -38.56
N GLU A 839 6.78 -9.29 -39.76
CA GLU A 839 7.47 -9.11 -41.05
C GLU A 839 8.03 -7.69 -41.29
N LEU A 840 7.65 -6.73 -40.43
CA LEU A 840 8.08 -5.32 -40.47
C LEU A 840 9.23 -5.06 -39.49
N MET A 841 10.31 -5.83 -39.63
CA MET A 841 11.59 -5.53 -38.99
C MET A 841 12.13 -4.19 -39.53
N ILE A 842 11.81 -3.09 -38.85
CA ILE A 842 12.35 -1.75 -39.13
C ILE A 842 12.76 -1.13 -37.78
N PRO A 843 14.06 -0.83 -37.58
CA PRO A 843 14.60 -0.27 -36.34
C PRO A 843 13.81 0.91 -35.75
N VAL A 844 13.65 0.92 -34.43
CA VAL A 844 13.09 2.07 -33.68
C VAL A 844 14.13 3.20 -33.69
N SER A 845 13.75 4.39 -34.16
CA SER A 845 14.65 5.54 -34.29
C SER A 845 14.33 6.71 -33.34
N PHE A 846 13.21 6.62 -32.62
CA PHE A 846 12.97 7.39 -31.38
C PHE A 846 12.03 6.62 -30.44
N MET A 847 12.26 6.74 -29.14
CA MET A 847 11.34 6.34 -28.08
C MET A 847 11.40 7.32 -26.90
N GLY A 848 10.29 7.47 -26.16
CA GLY A 848 10.18 8.37 -25.01
C GLY A 848 9.15 7.88 -23.98
N LEU A 849 9.54 7.91 -22.70
CA LEU A 849 8.66 7.79 -21.54
C LEU A 849 8.23 9.20 -21.09
N TYR A 850 6.93 9.36 -20.85
CA TYR A 850 6.32 10.58 -20.35
C TYR A 850 5.41 10.25 -19.15
N ASP A 851 4.76 11.24 -18.53
CA ASP A 851 4.04 11.00 -17.26
C ASP A 851 2.81 10.09 -17.45
N ASP A 852 2.08 10.27 -18.55
CA ASP A 852 0.84 9.54 -18.87
C ASP A 852 0.90 8.75 -20.18
N ALA A 853 2.08 8.63 -20.79
CA ALA A 853 2.23 8.04 -22.12
C ALA A 853 3.63 7.45 -22.39
N ILE A 854 3.64 6.43 -23.24
CA ILE A 854 4.81 5.89 -23.93
C ILE A 854 4.69 6.31 -25.40
N MET A 855 5.74 6.87 -26.00
CA MET A 855 5.76 7.21 -27.43
C MET A 855 6.95 6.59 -28.15
N THR A 856 6.74 6.11 -29.38
CA THR A 856 7.78 5.44 -30.17
C THR A 856 7.61 5.73 -31.67
N THR A 857 8.70 5.63 -32.45
CA THR A 857 8.56 5.39 -33.90
C THR A 857 8.12 3.95 -34.12
N TYR A 858 7.06 3.76 -34.90
CA TYR A 858 6.37 2.49 -35.05
C TYR A 858 6.31 2.06 -36.51
N ALA A 859 6.76 0.83 -36.78
CA ALA A 859 6.81 0.27 -38.14
C ALA A 859 5.42 -0.25 -38.55
N THR A 860 4.83 0.34 -39.58
CA THR A 860 3.44 0.05 -39.98
C THR A 860 3.23 0.09 -41.49
N ILE A 861 1.99 -0.12 -41.93
CA ILE A 861 1.60 -0.34 -43.32
C ILE A 861 0.75 0.83 -43.82
N GLY A 862 1.31 1.62 -44.75
CA GLY A 862 0.59 2.67 -45.45
C GLY A 862 -0.19 2.14 -46.66
N LYS A 863 -1.34 2.77 -46.93
CA LYS A 863 -1.91 2.91 -48.29
C LYS A 863 -1.60 4.33 -48.79
N LEU A 864 -1.61 4.57 -50.10
CA LEU A 864 -1.76 5.93 -50.62
C LEU A 864 -3.23 6.38 -50.55
N ARG A 865 -3.48 7.69 -50.75
CA ARG A 865 -4.82 8.20 -51.10
C ARG A 865 -5.22 7.66 -52.47
N GLU A 866 -6.52 7.53 -52.70
CA GLU A 866 -7.05 6.93 -53.94
C GLU A 866 -6.71 7.76 -55.20
N GLU A 867 -6.45 9.05 -55.02
CA GLU A 867 -6.05 10.02 -56.06
C GLU A 867 -4.61 9.79 -56.58
N ASP A 868 -3.69 9.29 -55.74
CA ASP A 868 -2.26 9.17 -56.09
C ASP A 868 -1.92 7.83 -56.77
N ALA A 869 -2.44 6.72 -56.25
CA ALA A 869 -2.33 5.39 -56.86
C ALA A 869 -3.27 4.38 -56.16
N PRO A 870 -4.33 3.85 -56.82
CA PRO A 870 -5.25 2.92 -56.18
C PRO A 870 -4.56 1.60 -55.80
N GLY A 871 -4.64 1.25 -54.52
CA GLY A 871 -4.33 -0.09 -54.01
C GLY A 871 -2.86 -0.40 -53.68
N ARG A 872 -1.91 0.52 -53.89
CA ARG A 872 -0.51 0.27 -53.47
C ARG A 872 -0.36 0.34 -51.94
N ILE A 873 0.11 -0.77 -51.38
CA ILE A 873 0.48 -0.95 -49.98
C ILE A 873 1.99 -0.73 -49.85
N PHE A 874 2.44 0.03 -48.85
CA PHE A 874 3.87 0.30 -48.61
C PHE A 874 4.23 0.28 -47.11
N ARG A 875 5.51 0.02 -46.81
CA ARG A 875 6.05 0.04 -45.43
C ARG A 875 6.37 1.49 -45.03
N THR A 876 5.96 1.92 -43.83
CA THR A 876 6.19 3.28 -43.32
C THR A 876 6.55 3.30 -41.82
N LYS A 877 7.02 4.44 -41.33
CA LYS A 877 7.18 4.75 -39.91
C LYS A 877 6.24 5.88 -39.50
N ALA A 878 5.43 5.62 -38.49
CA ALA A 878 4.54 6.58 -37.83
C ALA A 878 5.00 6.86 -36.38
N ILE A 879 4.42 7.85 -35.72
CA ILE A 879 4.49 8.05 -34.27
C ILE A 879 3.40 7.17 -33.63
N ARG A 880 3.76 6.23 -32.76
CA ARG A 880 2.80 5.56 -31.88
C ARG A 880 2.83 6.22 -30.51
N VAL A 881 1.65 6.43 -29.94
CA VAL A 881 1.43 6.86 -28.57
C VAL A 881 0.56 5.80 -27.90
N LEU A 882 1.02 5.28 -26.77
CA LEU A 882 0.24 4.48 -25.83
C LEU A 882 0.03 5.36 -24.59
N SER A 883 -1.17 5.89 -24.40
CA SER A 883 -1.51 6.61 -23.18
C SER A 883 -1.95 5.62 -22.09
N LEU A 884 -1.39 5.80 -20.89
CA LEU A 884 -1.72 5.10 -19.65
C LEU A 884 -2.64 5.95 -18.75
N ALA A 885 -3.20 7.05 -19.26
CA ALA A 885 -4.15 7.87 -18.53
C ALA A 885 -5.47 7.11 -18.27
N PRO A 886 -5.88 6.93 -17.00
CA PRO A 886 -7.23 6.47 -16.65
C PRO A 886 -8.30 7.42 -17.22
N SER A 887 -9.54 6.95 -17.33
CA SER A 887 -10.68 7.89 -17.42
C SER A 887 -10.81 8.69 -16.13
N LEU A 888 -11.32 9.91 -16.26
CA LEU A 888 -11.77 10.72 -15.12
C LEU A 888 -13.30 10.66 -14.95
N ASP A 889 -14.02 10.19 -15.97
CA ASP A 889 -15.49 10.10 -15.99
C ASP A 889 -16.00 8.86 -15.24
N ASN A 890 -16.93 9.06 -14.30
CA ASN A 890 -17.48 8.00 -13.43
C ASN A 890 -18.24 6.89 -14.21
N SER A 891 -18.67 7.13 -15.45
CA SER A 891 -19.37 6.13 -16.28
C SER A 891 -18.47 4.97 -16.74
N ASP A 892 -17.18 5.24 -16.97
CA ASP A 892 -16.22 4.26 -17.52
C ASP A 892 -15.72 3.26 -16.46
N SER A 893 -15.93 3.53 -15.16
CA SER A 893 -15.36 2.70 -14.09
C SER A 893 -15.93 1.27 -14.09
N LYS A 894 -17.21 1.09 -14.44
CA LYS A 894 -17.86 -0.23 -14.49
C LYS A 894 -17.15 -1.22 -15.43
N ILE A 895 -16.54 -0.72 -16.51
CA ILE A 895 -15.75 -1.52 -17.47
C ILE A 895 -14.44 -2.02 -16.84
N VAL A 896 -13.95 -1.37 -15.78
CA VAL A 896 -12.75 -1.79 -15.04
C VAL A 896 -13.06 -2.96 -14.09
N ASP A 897 -14.27 -3.01 -13.54
CA ASP A 897 -14.65 -3.88 -12.43
C ASP A 897 -15.26 -5.23 -12.86
N GLU A 898 -15.98 -5.29 -14.00
CA GLU A 898 -16.64 -6.54 -14.46
C GLU A 898 -15.67 -7.64 -14.96
N GLU A 899 -14.43 -7.28 -15.34
CA GLU A 899 -13.39 -8.23 -15.79
C GLU A 899 -12.21 -8.36 -14.80
N VAL A 900 -12.48 -8.42 -13.49
CA VAL A 900 -11.49 -8.82 -12.48
C VAL A 900 -11.68 -10.31 -12.15
N ASP A 901 -10.88 -11.18 -12.78
CA ASP A 901 -10.96 -12.65 -12.62
C ASP A 901 -10.85 -13.05 -11.13
N ALA A 902 -11.73 -13.97 -10.71
CA ALA A 902 -12.10 -14.21 -9.31
C ALA A 902 -11.06 -14.98 -8.47
N LYS A 903 -9.76 -14.80 -8.76
CA LYS A 903 -8.64 -15.55 -8.18
C LYS A 903 -7.57 -14.70 -7.48
N GLU A 904 -7.52 -13.39 -7.67
CA GLU A 904 -6.61 -12.49 -6.92
C GLU A 904 -7.20 -11.98 -5.59
N ALA A 905 -8.35 -12.50 -5.15
CA ALA A 905 -9.14 -12.04 -4.00
C ALA A 905 -8.52 -12.32 -2.60
N GLN A 906 -7.20 -12.22 -2.43
CA GLN A 906 -6.50 -12.38 -1.14
C GLN A 906 -5.46 -11.28 -0.83
N ARG A 907 -5.52 -10.13 -1.51
CA ARG A 907 -4.92 -8.85 -1.05
C ARG A 907 -5.99 -7.75 -1.04
N PRO A 908 -5.87 -6.71 -0.19
CA PRO A 908 -7.04 -6.08 0.42
C PRO A 908 -7.86 -5.20 -0.55
N GLN A 909 -9.10 -5.62 -0.79
CA GLN A 909 -10.12 -4.88 -1.56
C GLN A 909 -10.42 -3.49 -0.96
N ASN A 910 -10.17 -3.31 0.35
CA ASN A 910 -10.36 -2.08 1.11
C ASN A 910 -9.76 -0.84 0.43
N VAL A 911 -8.62 -0.96 -0.27
CA VAL A 911 -7.97 0.19 -0.92
C VAL A 911 -8.75 0.70 -2.13
N LEU A 912 -9.38 -0.19 -2.90
CA LEU A 912 -10.27 0.19 -4.00
C LEU A 912 -11.55 0.82 -3.44
N GLN A 913 -12.16 0.18 -2.44
CA GLN A 913 -13.41 0.65 -1.83
C GLN A 913 -13.24 2.02 -1.15
N ALA A 914 -12.17 2.23 -0.39
CA ALA A 914 -11.87 3.53 0.24
C ALA A 914 -11.51 4.63 -0.77
N LEU A 915 -10.88 4.29 -1.90
CA LEU A 915 -10.67 5.26 -2.99
C LEU A 915 -11.95 5.55 -3.78
N TRP A 916 -12.92 4.65 -3.80
CA TRP A 916 -14.22 4.88 -4.46
C TRP A 916 -15.14 5.74 -3.56
N MET A 917 -15.19 5.42 -2.26
CA MET A 917 -15.91 6.18 -1.24
C MET A 917 -15.31 7.58 -0.96
N MET A 918 -14.08 7.87 -1.38
CA MET A 918 -13.47 9.20 -1.27
C MET A 918 -14.02 10.26 -2.24
N PHE A 919 -14.77 9.84 -3.27
CA PHE A 919 -15.06 10.67 -4.45
C PHE A 919 -16.43 10.42 -5.11
N ASN A 920 -17.36 9.73 -4.43
CA ASN A 920 -18.75 9.61 -4.85
C ASN A 920 -19.62 10.51 -3.96
N ASP A 921 -19.27 11.80 -3.96
CA ASP A 921 -20.11 12.88 -3.47
C ASP A 921 -20.75 13.52 -4.72
N ASP A 922 -21.92 13.03 -5.12
CA ASP A 922 -22.88 13.79 -5.94
C ASP A 922 -23.97 14.30 -4.96
N ASP A 923 -24.60 15.44 -5.25
CA ASP A 923 -25.33 16.23 -4.24
C ASP A 923 -26.67 15.59 -3.77
N ASP A 924 -26.65 14.89 -2.63
CA ASP A 924 -27.84 14.56 -1.80
C ASP A 924 -28.10 15.70 -0.77
N ASP A 925 -28.36 16.93 -1.26
CA ASP A 925 -28.86 18.07 -0.45
C ASP A 925 -30.41 18.08 -0.45
N ASP A 926 -30.99 18.40 0.71
CA ASP A 926 -32.40 18.78 0.98
C ASP A 926 -33.55 17.88 0.48
N ASP A 927 -34.20 17.19 1.44
CA ASP A 927 -35.67 17.14 1.58
C ASP A 927 -35.99 16.81 3.06
N ASP A 928 -36.14 17.84 3.90
CA ASP A 928 -36.58 17.76 5.30
C ASP A 928 -38.14 17.75 5.37
N ASP A 929 -38.67 17.17 6.46
CA ASP A 929 -40.08 17.13 6.91
C ASP A 929 -41.08 18.14 6.29
N ASP A 930 -42.07 17.65 5.54
CA ASP A 930 -43.40 18.27 5.39
C ASP A 930 -44.48 17.19 5.70
N ASP A 931 -45.03 17.24 6.92
CA ASP A 931 -46.29 16.57 7.30
C ASP A 931 -47.46 17.42 6.78
N ASP A 932 -48.27 16.92 5.83
CA ASP A 932 -49.65 17.41 5.60
C ASP A 932 -50.55 16.26 5.11
N ASP A 933 -51.82 16.29 5.51
CA ASP A 933 -52.77 15.15 5.46
C ASP A 933 -53.52 14.99 4.10
N ASP A 934 -54.20 13.84 3.96
CA ASP A 934 -55.46 13.61 3.22
C ASP A 934 -55.58 13.97 1.70
N GLU A 935 -55.60 12.94 0.83
CA GLU A 935 -56.87 12.36 0.28
C GLU A 935 -56.62 11.16 -0.65
N ASP A 936 -57.56 10.20 -0.68
CA ASP A 936 -57.60 9.07 -1.63
C ASP A 936 -58.16 9.51 -3.01
N GLU A 937 -57.66 8.96 -4.13
CA GLU A 937 -58.52 8.46 -5.22
C GLU A 937 -57.75 7.53 -6.20
N ASP A 938 -58.41 6.45 -6.65
CA ASP A 938 -57.93 5.54 -7.69
C ASP A 938 -58.14 6.14 -9.11
N GLU A 939 -57.35 5.75 -10.11
CA GLU A 939 -57.90 5.09 -11.32
C GLU A 939 -56.83 4.46 -12.25
N GLU A 940 -57.30 3.60 -13.15
CA GLU A 940 -56.53 2.79 -14.11
C GLU A 940 -56.25 3.56 -15.43
N GLY A 941 -55.20 3.18 -16.18
CA GLY A 941 -54.96 3.77 -17.52
C GLY A 941 -53.82 3.14 -18.32
N GLU A 942 -54.15 2.45 -19.42
CA GLU A 942 -53.20 1.75 -20.31
C GLU A 942 -52.83 2.57 -21.58
N ASP A 943 -52.06 1.94 -22.48
CA ASP A 943 -51.89 2.23 -23.92
C ASP A 943 -51.09 3.47 -24.41
N MET A 944 -49.76 3.29 -24.49
CA MET A 944 -49.05 2.75 -25.68
C MET A 944 -49.58 3.09 -27.11
N TRP A 945 -48.63 3.17 -28.08
CA TRP A 945 -48.77 3.19 -29.56
C TRP A 945 -48.75 4.54 -30.33
N ASP A 946 -47.52 4.89 -30.74
CA ASP A 946 -47.06 4.92 -32.16
C ASP A 946 -47.26 6.12 -33.14
N VAL A 947 -46.10 6.62 -33.60
CA VAL A 947 -45.66 6.61 -35.02
C VAL A 947 -46.28 7.60 -36.05
N VAL A 948 -45.48 8.65 -36.33
CA VAL A 948 -44.85 8.97 -37.64
C VAL A 948 -45.28 10.19 -38.51
N GLN A 949 -44.23 10.85 -39.03
CA GLN A 949 -44.11 11.78 -40.18
C GLN A 949 -44.70 13.21 -40.09
N GLY A 950 -43.85 14.20 -40.42
CA GLY A 950 -44.25 15.63 -40.48
C GLY A 950 -43.18 16.68 -40.81
N HIS A 951 -42.04 16.34 -41.41
CA HIS A 951 -41.07 17.35 -41.93
C HIS A 951 -41.67 18.12 -43.12
N PRO A 952 -41.39 19.44 -43.29
CA PRO A 952 -40.08 19.85 -43.83
C PRO A 952 -39.44 21.14 -43.25
N PHE A 953 -38.22 21.36 -43.72
CA PHE A 953 -37.33 22.52 -43.64
C PHE A 953 -37.98 23.89 -43.95
N GLU A 954 -37.42 24.98 -43.39
CA GLU A 954 -36.56 25.91 -44.16
C GLU A 954 -35.69 26.81 -43.25
N ASP A 955 -34.60 27.29 -43.85
CA ASP A 955 -33.40 28.01 -43.37
C ASP A 955 -33.51 29.04 -42.21
N TYR A 956 -32.49 29.08 -41.34
CA TYR A 956 -31.46 30.15 -41.34
C TYR A 956 -30.18 29.78 -40.58
#